data_AF-A0A9W9ZR03-F1
#
_entry.id   AF-A0A9W9ZR03-F1
#
_cell.length_a   1.000
_cell.length_b   1.000
_cell.length_c   1.000
_cell.angle_alpha   90.00
_cell.angle_beta   90.00
_cell.angle_gamma   90.00
#
_symmetry.space_group_name_H-M   'P 1'
#
loop_
_entity.id
_entity.type
_entity.pdbx_description
1 polymer ?
#
loop_
_entity_poly.entity_id
_entity_poly.type
_entity_poly.pdbx_seq_one_letter_code
_entity_poly.pdbx_strand_id
1 'polypeptide(L)'
;MAAIFARRCNVYVSTFCIFAACTFIGFVKCELQLTGISPVGKSGGKSSIDDGVVSITADNLVSLRFYGAGFSRDTRISFTTTAGKFKTKCEADRTKPVTFKENGLREYKGEAEVSLPATSDGQVYYVCLQFSNGSDWMHQGGASDTLLQIKATIESSLPLWLKIVFILILMCLSGLFSGLNLGLMALDPTELKIVMNCGNTSEQGYAKSIEPLRRKGNYLLCTLLLGNVLVNTSFTILLDGIIGSGVAAVLGSTAGIVIFGEIIPQSLCSRHGLAVGARTIWITKFFMLVTFPVSYPISRVLDWILGAEIGTVYDRRQLQEMLKVTAEFNDLEGDEMTIISGVLNYKSKTVEEVMTKLEDCYLLDVLSILDFRTIAHIMQSGHSRIPVYDGERHNIVGLLLVKDLAFIDTDDCTPLRTVIKFYNHRVQRVFDDVHLDAMLEEFKKGHSHLAVVQRVNNEGDGDPFYEAIGIVTLEDILEEIIQSEIVDETDIYLDNKSGKVIPGRKGLMKNLSLFSEEQDKPKISPQLQLAILQYLATAVDAFSEDIISFNVLKRLINQPHVVQEIKLQDEDNINHKYLYKKDAAGEFFTLIIQGRVEVTIGQEELTFEEGPFTCFGARALVPSLSFSSTNVKALGQYIPDYSVRVVTDLMFLKIPKGMYKQAVRATLMEREQGADGIDGALPGMGLMNFPALARINHVNGSGIQSDHVYLETTC
;
A
#
# COMPACT_ATOMS: atom_id res chain seq x y z
N MET A 1 -10.88 -49.69 55.64
CA MET A 1 -11.65 -50.95 55.54
C MET A 1 -12.99 -50.80 56.28
N ALA A 2 -13.87 -49.91 55.81
CA ALA A 2 -15.19 -49.66 56.40
C ALA A 2 -16.21 -49.04 55.40
N ALA A 3 -16.01 -49.19 54.09
CA ALA A 3 -16.88 -48.56 53.09
C ALA A 3 -17.10 -49.38 51.80
N ILE A 4 -17.06 -50.72 51.88
CA ILE A 4 -17.29 -51.60 50.70
C ILE A 4 -18.49 -52.56 50.90
N PHE A 5 -19.17 -52.54 52.05
CA PHE A 5 -20.35 -53.40 52.29
C PHE A 5 -21.68 -52.64 52.32
N ALA A 6 -21.93 -51.83 51.30
CA ALA A 6 -23.24 -51.20 51.12
C ALA A 6 -23.57 -50.95 49.64
N ARG A 7 -23.76 -52.03 48.86
CA ARG A 7 -24.62 -52.03 47.65
C ARG A 7 -24.76 -53.42 47.03
N ARG A 8 -25.70 -54.22 47.54
CA ARG A 8 -26.80 -54.86 46.79
C ARG A 8 -27.40 -56.05 47.55
N CYS A 9 -28.73 -55.99 47.66
CA CYS A 9 -29.68 -57.10 47.78
C CYS A 9 -29.67 -57.92 49.08
N ASN A 10 -30.47 -57.39 50.01
CA ASN A 10 -31.24 -58.16 50.97
C ASN A 10 -32.29 -59.01 50.22
N VAL A 11 -32.63 -60.20 50.75
CA VAL A 11 -33.97 -60.86 50.75
C VAL A 11 -33.86 -62.41 50.70
N TYR A 12 -34.43 -63.05 51.74
CA TYR A 12 -34.72 -64.48 51.96
C TYR A 12 -33.55 -65.47 52.18
N VAL A 13 -33.26 -65.82 53.44
CA VAL A 13 -33.76 -67.04 54.13
C VAL A 13 -32.96 -67.19 55.45
N SER A 14 -33.53 -66.67 56.53
CA SER A 14 -33.35 -67.24 57.86
C SER A 14 -34.39 -68.35 57.98
N THR A 15 -33.94 -69.62 57.96
CA THR A 15 -34.59 -70.85 58.48
C THR A 15 -34.10 -72.08 57.70
N PHE A 16 -32.93 -72.60 58.06
CA PHE A 16 -32.66 -74.05 58.10
C PHE A 16 -31.22 -74.28 58.60
N CYS A 17 -31.02 -75.35 59.37
CA CYS A 17 -29.73 -75.84 59.89
C CYS A 17 -29.21 -75.23 61.21
N ILE A 18 -30.10 -75.02 62.19
CA ILE A 18 -29.77 -75.06 63.64
C ILE A 18 -29.96 -76.48 64.23
N PHE A 19 -30.25 -77.49 63.41
CA PHE A 19 -30.44 -78.88 63.87
C PHE A 19 -29.48 -79.84 63.15
N ALA A 20 -28.20 -79.80 63.51
CA ALA A 20 -27.29 -80.94 63.32
C ALA A 20 -26.04 -80.82 64.22
N ALA A 21 -26.08 -81.55 65.33
CA ALA A 21 -24.93 -82.21 65.95
C ALA A 21 -23.95 -81.36 66.78
N CYS A 22 -24.40 -80.99 67.98
CA CYS A 22 -23.61 -80.99 69.23
C CYS A 22 -23.13 -82.41 69.64
N THR A 23 -22.61 -83.21 68.71
CA THR A 23 -22.15 -84.57 68.99
C THR A 23 -20.89 -84.90 68.21
N PHE A 24 -19.78 -84.24 68.52
CA PHE A 24 -18.43 -84.75 68.27
C PHE A 24 -17.42 -84.04 69.19
N ILE A 25 -17.51 -84.32 70.50
CA ILE A 25 -16.35 -84.15 71.40
C ILE A 25 -15.47 -85.38 71.14
N GLY A 26 -14.59 -85.24 70.16
CA GLY A 26 -13.48 -86.14 69.89
C GLY A 26 -12.23 -85.29 69.75
N PHE A 27 -11.14 -85.68 70.42
CA PHE A 27 -9.83 -85.04 70.35
C PHE A 27 -9.41 -84.79 68.88
N VAL A 28 -9.57 -83.56 68.38
CA VAL A 28 -9.03 -83.15 67.08
C VAL A 28 -7.61 -82.65 67.32
N LYS A 29 -6.61 -83.40 66.81
CA LYS A 29 -5.25 -82.88 66.62
C LYS A 29 -5.36 -81.61 65.78
N CYS A 30 -4.90 -80.48 66.32
CA CYS A 30 -4.83 -79.23 65.58
C CYS A 30 -3.77 -79.40 64.47
N GLU A 31 -4.19 -79.67 63.23
CA GLU A 31 -3.27 -79.76 62.10
C GLU A 31 -2.70 -78.39 61.77
N LEU A 32 -1.38 -78.32 61.56
CA LEU A 32 -0.70 -77.08 61.17
C LEU A 32 -1.18 -76.65 59.77
N GLN A 33 -1.92 -75.54 59.70
CA GLN A 33 -2.45 -75.02 58.45
C GLN A 33 -2.34 -73.48 58.42
N LEU A 34 -1.75 -72.96 57.34
CA LEU A 34 -1.70 -71.53 57.05
C LEU A 34 -2.97 -71.09 56.31
N THR A 35 -3.62 -70.02 56.78
CA THR A 35 -4.89 -69.52 56.24
C THR A 35 -4.79 -68.13 55.61
N GLY A 36 -3.71 -67.38 55.90
CA GLY A 36 -3.49 -66.09 55.25
C GLY A 36 -2.20 -65.39 55.65
N ILE A 37 -1.77 -64.43 54.83
CA ILE A 37 -0.57 -63.61 55.02
C ILE A 37 -0.96 -62.14 54.96
N SER A 38 -0.43 -61.32 55.86
CA SER A 38 -0.68 -59.88 55.88
C SER A 38 0.59 -59.12 56.24
N PRO A 39 0.89 -57.99 55.59
CA PRO A 39 2.03 -57.17 55.96
C PRO A 39 1.82 -56.43 57.29
N VAL A 40 2.90 -56.28 58.06
CA VAL A 40 2.91 -55.47 59.29
C VAL A 40 3.51 -54.10 58.95
N GLY A 41 2.69 -53.05 59.07
CA GLY A 41 2.96 -51.69 58.56
C GLY A 41 4.10 -50.88 59.19
N LYS A 42 5.14 -51.52 59.75
CA LYS A 42 6.35 -50.85 60.27
C LYS A 42 7.61 -51.66 59.94
N SER A 43 7.93 -51.79 58.67
CA SER A 43 9.16 -52.44 58.21
C SER A 43 9.73 -51.68 57.01
N GLY A 44 11.05 -51.77 56.78
CA GLY A 44 11.80 -50.91 55.86
C GLY A 44 11.42 -51.02 54.38
N GLY A 45 10.66 -52.05 53.99
CA GLY A 45 10.13 -52.22 52.62
C GLY A 45 8.65 -51.87 52.49
N LYS A 46 8.26 -51.31 51.35
CA LYS A 46 6.84 -51.15 50.98
C LYS A 46 6.22 -52.53 50.77
N SER A 47 5.01 -52.71 51.31
CA SER A 47 4.20 -53.90 51.09
C SER A 47 2.76 -53.48 50.84
N SER A 48 2.14 -54.04 49.80
CA SER A 48 0.76 -53.76 49.42
C SER A 48 0.04 -55.07 49.11
N ILE A 49 -1.25 -55.15 49.40
CA ILE A 49 -2.08 -56.29 49.01
C ILE A 49 -2.81 -55.88 47.72
N ASP A 50 -2.53 -56.57 46.63
CA ASP A 50 -3.15 -56.36 45.31
C ASP A 50 -3.90 -57.64 44.93
N ASP A 51 -5.20 -57.55 44.69
CA ASP A 51 -6.10 -58.69 44.39
C ASP A 51 -5.95 -59.92 45.33
N GLY A 52 -5.67 -59.68 46.61
CA GLY A 52 -5.49 -60.72 47.63
C GLY A 52 -4.09 -61.33 47.71
N VAL A 53 -3.17 -60.94 46.81
CA VAL A 53 -1.75 -61.34 46.79
C VAL A 53 -0.90 -60.28 47.50
N VAL A 54 0.05 -60.71 48.33
CA VAL A 54 0.94 -59.77 49.04
C VAL A 54 2.12 -59.39 48.12
N SER A 55 2.20 -58.14 47.70
CA SER A 55 3.37 -57.61 46.99
C SER A 55 4.38 -57.04 47.98
N ILE A 56 5.64 -57.41 47.84
CA ILE A 56 6.76 -56.88 48.63
C ILE A 56 7.87 -56.36 47.71
N THR A 57 8.60 -55.36 48.19
CA THR A 57 9.81 -54.89 47.51
C THR A 57 10.92 -55.94 47.62
N ALA A 58 11.51 -56.32 46.49
CA ALA A 58 12.59 -57.31 46.43
C ALA A 58 13.81 -56.87 47.26
N ASP A 59 14.53 -57.83 47.83
CA ASP A 59 15.76 -57.68 48.63
C ASP A 59 15.65 -56.81 49.91
N ASN A 60 14.46 -56.30 50.24
CA ASN A 60 14.21 -55.61 51.50
C ASN A 60 13.66 -56.55 52.58
N LEU A 61 14.02 -56.29 53.84
CA LEU A 61 13.47 -56.99 54.98
C LEU A 61 12.05 -56.47 55.24
N VAL A 62 11.04 -57.35 55.13
CA VAL A 62 9.62 -57.02 55.35
C VAL A 62 9.05 -57.90 56.45
N SER A 63 8.43 -57.27 57.45
CA SER A 63 7.74 -57.99 58.52
C SER A 63 6.36 -58.46 58.04
N LEU A 64 6.19 -59.78 57.90
CA LEU A 64 4.94 -60.42 57.53
C LEU A 64 4.29 -61.10 58.73
N ARG A 65 2.96 -61.06 58.74
CA ARG A 65 2.11 -61.72 59.72
C ARG A 65 1.39 -62.87 59.04
N PHE A 66 1.56 -64.05 59.62
CA PHE A 66 0.99 -65.31 59.17
C PHE A 66 -0.16 -65.69 60.10
N TYR A 67 -1.30 -66.06 59.52
CA TYR A 67 -2.49 -66.53 60.20
C TYR A 67 -2.69 -68.02 59.92
N GLY A 68 -3.04 -68.79 60.94
CA GLY A 68 -3.14 -70.24 60.84
C GLY A 68 -3.24 -70.90 62.20
N ALA A 69 -3.41 -72.22 62.25
CA ALA A 69 -3.47 -72.99 63.49
C ALA A 69 -2.22 -73.87 63.63
N GLY A 70 -1.78 -74.16 64.86
CA GLY A 70 -0.71 -75.14 65.14
C GLY A 70 0.73 -74.63 65.16
N PHE A 71 0.95 -73.30 65.15
CA PHE A 71 2.31 -72.74 65.16
C PHE A 71 3.06 -73.05 66.46
N SER A 72 4.22 -73.69 66.32
CA SER A 72 5.17 -73.96 67.42
C SER A 72 6.47 -73.18 67.24
N ARG A 73 7.26 -73.04 68.31
CA ARG A 73 8.53 -72.28 68.30
C ARG A 73 9.54 -72.76 67.26
N ASP A 74 9.50 -74.05 66.92
CA ASP A 74 10.43 -74.66 65.95
C ASP A 74 9.89 -74.70 64.51
N THR A 75 8.74 -74.09 64.25
CA THR A 75 8.17 -74.05 62.89
C THR A 75 9.02 -73.14 62.00
N ARG A 76 9.52 -73.66 60.88
CA ARG A 76 10.30 -72.89 59.90
C ARG A 76 9.49 -72.63 58.64
N ILE A 77 9.61 -71.42 58.11
CA ILE A 77 8.94 -70.95 56.90
C ILE A 77 9.98 -70.79 55.79
N SER A 78 9.70 -71.29 54.60
CA SER A 78 10.51 -71.03 53.41
C SER A 78 9.58 -70.75 52.23
N PHE A 79 10.11 -70.08 51.21
CA PHE A 79 9.37 -69.70 50.02
C PHE A 79 9.96 -70.39 48.80
N THR A 80 9.12 -70.87 47.90
CA THR A 80 9.53 -71.49 46.63
C THR A 80 8.80 -70.84 45.47
N THR A 81 9.40 -70.85 44.29
CA THR A 81 8.80 -70.39 43.02
C THR A 81 7.94 -71.46 42.35
N THR A 82 8.00 -72.71 42.84
CA THR A 82 7.25 -73.84 42.29
C THR A 82 5.84 -73.94 42.90
N ALA A 83 4.82 -74.11 42.08
CA ALA A 83 3.45 -74.28 42.54
C ALA A 83 3.19 -75.73 42.98
N GLY A 84 2.70 -75.93 44.21
CA GLY A 84 2.37 -77.24 44.78
C GLY A 84 0.96 -77.26 45.37
N LYS A 85 0.35 -78.44 45.55
CA LYS A 85 -0.93 -78.58 46.29
C LYS A 85 -0.67 -78.71 47.78
N PHE A 86 -1.66 -78.38 48.62
CA PHE A 86 -1.59 -78.55 50.07
C PHE A 86 -1.08 -79.96 50.46
N LYS A 87 -0.09 -80.03 51.36
CA LYS A 87 0.59 -81.28 51.83
C LYS A 87 1.46 -82.00 50.78
N THR A 88 1.85 -81.37 49.68
CA THR A 88 2.89 -81.92 48.77
C THR A 88 4.31 -81.56 49.23
N LYS A 89 5.31 -82.39 48.91
CA LYS A 89 6.72 -82.14 49.27
C LYS A 89 7.26 -80.91 48.55
N CYS A 90 7.84 -79.98 49.31
CA CYS A 90 8.42 -78.72 48.86
C CYS A 90 9.95 -78.76 48.99
N GLU A 91 10.64 -79.49 48.11
CA GLU A 91 12.11 -79.61 48.19
C GLU A 91 12.85 -78.66 47.23
N ALA A 92 12.23 -78.27 46.11
CA ALA A 92 12.85 -77.49 45.04
C ALA A 92 12.82 -75.96 45.27
N ASP A 93 13.89 -75.27 44.84
CA ASP A 93 14.00 -73.81 44.71
C ASP A 93 13.54 -72.99 45.92
N ARG A 94 14.03 -73.36 47.11
CA ARG A 94 13.67 -72.73 48.39
C ARG A 94 14.58 -71.59 48.79
N THR A 95 13.98 -70.55 49.36
CA THR A 95 14.69 -69.46 50.04
C THR A 95 15.15 -69.88 51.45
N LYS A 96 16.04 -69.08 52.05
CA LYS A 96 16.57 -69.33 53.41
C LYS A 96 15.40 -69.46 54.42
N PRO A 97 15.42 -70.48 55.30
CA PRO A 97 14.34 -70.69 56.25
C PRO A 97 14.28 -69.55 57.26
N VAL A 98 13.08 -69.02 57.47
CA VAL A 98 12.75 -67.95 58.40
C VAL A 98 12.00 -68.53 59.59
N THR A 99 12.36 -68.09 60.80
CA THR A 99 11.67 -68.45 62.05
C THR A 99 10.78 -67.31 62.54
N PHE A 100 9.74 -67.65 63.30
CA PHE A 100 8.89 -66.66 63.94
C PHE A 100 9.63 -65.88 65.04
N LYS A 101 9.30 -64.60 65.21
CA LYS A 101 9.81 -63.76 66.31
C LYS A 101 9.24 -64.22 67.66
N GLU A 102 10.07 -64.24 68.71
CA GLU A 102 9.70 -64.72 70.06
C GLU A 102 8.47 -64.01 70.65
N ASN A 103 8.36 -62.68 70.48
CA ASN A 103 7.24 -61.88 71.00
C ASN A 103 6.01 -61.84 70.07
N GLY A 104 6.11 -62.47 68.89
CA GLY A 104 5.10 -62.42 67.82
C GLY A 104 4.21 -63.65 67.70
N LEU A 105 4.47 -64.71 68.49
CA LEU A 105 3.77 -65.99 68.41
C LEU A 105 2.54 -66.00 69.35
N ARG A 106 1.35 -66.18 68.79
CA ARG A 106 0.09 -66.46 69.50
C ARG A 106 -0.55 -67.71 68.88
N GLU A 107 -1.52 -68.31 69.58
CA GLU A 107 -2.16 -69.58 69.20
C GLU A 107 -2.61 -69.66 67.73
N TYR A 108 -3.04 -68.54 67.14
CA TYR A 108 -3.49 -68.46 65.74
C TYR A 108 -2.73 -67.44 64.86
N LYS A 109 -1.57 -66.95 65.30
CA LYS A 109 -0.84 -65.86 64.63
C LYS A 109 0.66 -65.95 64.87
N GLY A 110 1.47 -65.83 63.83
CA GLY A 110 2.93 -65.69 63.91
C GLY A 110 3.44 -64.50 63.11
N GLU A 111 4.45 -63.79 63.61
CA GLU A 111 5.12 -62.70 62.88
C GLU A 111 6.57 -63.10 62.56
N ALA A 112 6.99 -62.90 61.31
CA ALA A 112 8.32 -63.23 60.82
C ALA A 112 8.85 -62.16 59.85
N GLU A 113 10.17 -61.96 59.84
CA GLU A 113 10.85 -61.05 58.91
C GLU A 113 11.35 -61.81 57.69
N VAL A 114 10.86 -61.43 56.52
CA VAL A 114 11.10 -62.12 55.26
C VAL A 114 11.82 -61.19 54.29
N SER A 115 12.84 -61.71 53.62
CA SER A 115 13.51 -61.06 52.50
C SER A 115 13.51 -62.04 51.33
N LEU A 116 12.96 -61.62 50.19
CA LEU A 116 12.88 -62.43 48.96
C LEU A 116 13.72 -61.79 47.86
N PRO A 117 14.49 -62.59 47.10
CA PRO A 117 15.31 -62.10 46.01
C PRO A 117 14.46 -61.60 44.83
N ALA A 118 15.00 -60.66 44.06
CA ALA A 118 14.37 -60.24 42.81
C ALA A 118 14.36 -61.39 41.79
N THR A 119 13.17 -61.75 41.27
CA THR A 119 13.01 -62.75 40.20
C THR A 119 12.62 -62.07 38.89
N SER A 120 13.12 -62.58 37.77
CA SER A 120 13.16 -61.91 36.46
C SER A 120 11.81 -61.64 35.77
N ASP A 121 10.67 -62.11 36.28
CA ASP A 121 9.37 -61.95 35.60
C ASP A 121 8.17 -61.95 36.55
N GLY A 122 8.25 -61.23 37.68
CA GLY A 122 7.10 -61.07 38.59
C GLY A 122 6.51 -62.40 39.09
N GLN A 123 7.34 -63.44 39.15
CA GLN A 123 6.95 -64.78 39.60
C GLN A 123 6.44 -64.73 41.04
N VAL A 124 5.44 -65.55 41.30
CA VAL A 124 4.78 -65.66 42.59
C VAL A 124 5.51 -66.68 43.45
N TYR A 125 5.81 -66.29 44.69
CA TYR A 125 6.34 -67.17 45.71
C TYR A 125 5.21 -67.86 46.47
N TYR A 126 5.34 -69.16 46.64
CA TYR A 126 4.47 -70.02 47.44
C TYR A 126 5.12 -70.36 48.78
N VAL A 127 4.30 -70.53 49.82
CA VAL A 127 4.77 -70.77 51.20
C VAL A 127 4.87 -72.26 51.51
N CYS A 128 6.01 -72.65 52.10
CA CYS A 128 6.29 -73.98 52.60
C CYS A 128 6.64 -73.96 54.09
N LEU A 129 6.12 -74.94 54.84
CA LEU A 129 6.36 -75.08 56.28
C LEU A 129 7.07 -76.39 56.60
N GLN A 130 7.93 -76.35 57.62
CA GLN A 130 8.56 -77.52 58.24
C GLN A 130 8.11 -77.68 59.69
N PHE A 131 7.79 -78.92 60.08
CA PHE A 131 7.43 -79.28 61.45
C PHE A 131 8.65 -79.67 62.29
N SER A 132 8.60 -79.38 63.59
CA SER A 132 9.69 -79.54 64.59
C SER A 132 10.39 -80.91 64.62
N ASN A 133 9.77 -81.99 64.12
CA ASN A 133 10.34 -83.35 64.12
C ASN A 133 10.34 -84.06 62.76
N GLY A 134 10.14 -83.35 61.64
CA GLY A 134 10.14 -83.93 60.28
C GLY A 134 11.15 -83.27 59.36
N SER A 135 11.89 -84.05 58.57
CA SER A 135 12.78 -83.54 57.51
C SER A 135 12.01 -82.97 56.30
N ASP A 136 10.72 -83.32 56.19
CA ASP A 136 9.90 -83.04 55.03
C ASP A 136 9.27 -81.64 55.11
N TRP A 137 9.42 -80.88 54.01
CA TRP A 137 8.82 -79.58 53.82
C TRP A 137 7.51 -79.73 53.07
N MET A 138 6.44 -79.07 53.53
CA MET A 138 5.12 -79.21 52.91
C MET A 138 4.58 -77.89 52.40
N HIS A 139 4.06 -77.91 51.17
CA HIS A 139 3.33 -76.79 50.57
C HIS A 139 2.05 -76.49 51.35
N GLN A 140 1.79 -75.21 51.62
CA GLN A 140 0.60 -74.74 52.34
C GLN A 140 -0.51 -74.20 51.44
N GLY A 141 -0.23 -73.93 50.17
CA GLY A 141 -1.22 -73.39 49.23
C GLY A 141 -0.75 -73.57 47.79
N GLY A 142 -1.72 -73.65 46.87
CA GLY A 142 -1.48 -73.79 45.44
C GLY A 142 -1.80 -72.53 44.63
N ALA A 143 -1.80 -72.68 43.30
CA ALA A 143 -2.11 -71.58 42.38
C ALA A 143 -3.51 -70.97 42.57
N SER A 144 -4.45 -71.70 43.18
CA SER A 144 -5.81 -71.25 43.48
C SER A 144 -5.93 -70.38 44.75
N ASP A 145 -4.92 -70.39 45.62
CA ASP A 145 -4.99 -69.75 46.94
C ASP A 145 -4.24 -68.42 46.92
N THR A 146 -4.89 -67.37 46.40
CA THR A 146 -4.26 -66.04 46.25
C THR A 146 -3.80 -65.43 47.57
N LEU A 147 -4.47 -65.77 48.68
CA LEU A 147 -4.14 -65.31 50.05
C LEU A 147 -2.80 -65.82 50.59
N LEU A 148 -2.17 -66.80 49.93
CA LEU A 148 -0.90 -67.42 50.33
C LEU A 148 0.23 -67.14 49.34
N GLN A 149 0.01 -66.22 48.40
CA GLN A 149 0.93 -65.86 47.34
C GLN A 149 1.67 -64.54 47.65
N ILE A 150 2.97 -64.49 47.34
CA ILE A 150 3.79 -63.28 47.51
C ILE A 150 4.48 -62.91 46.19
N LYS A 151 4.40 -61.65 45.77
CA LYS A 151 5.07 -61.14 44.57
C LYS A 151 6.19 -60.17 44.94
N ALA A 152 7.41 -60.41 44.47
CA ALA A 152 8.54 -59.50 44.66
C ALA A 152 8.64 -58.53 43.47
N THR A 153 8.55 -57.22 43.71
CA THR A 153 8.69 -56.19 42.68
C THR A 153 10.00 -55.42 42.81
N ILE A 154 10.62 -55.11 41.67
CA ILE A 154 11.83 -54.28 41.57
C ILE A 154 11.37 -52.82 41.36
N GLU A 155 11.49 -51.96 42.37
CA GLU A 155 11.34 -50.51 42.17
C GLU A 155 12.67 -49.96 41.62
N SER A 156 12.81 -49.86 40.30
CA SER A 156 13.89 -49.09 39.67
C SER A 156 13.62 -47.59 39.84
N SER A 157 13.89 -47.06 41.04
CA SER A 157 13.76 -45.63 41.31
C SER A 157 14.96 -44.88 40.70
N LEU A 158 14.72 -44.11 39.63
CA LEU A 158 15.67 -43.07 39.20
C LEU A 158 15.95 -42.14 40.39
N PRO A 159 17.20 -41.72 40.64
CA PRO A 159 17.51 -40.83 41.75
C PRO A 159 16.75 -39.51 41.60
N LEU A 160 16.27 -38.96 42.72
CA LEU A 160 15.37 -37.80 42.74
C LEU A 160 15.93 -36.59 41.97
N TRP A 161 17.24 -36.35 42.03
CA TRP A 161 17.88 -35.25 41.30
C TRP A 161 17.75 -35.41 39.78
N LEU A 162 17.87 -36.63 39.24
CA LEU A 162 17.65 -36.88 37.82
C LEU A 162 16.21 -36.63 37.42
N LYS A 163 15.23 -37.04 38.26
CA LYS A 163 13.82 -36.79 37.98
C LYS A 163 13.51 -35.29 37.92
N ILE A 164 14.06 -34.50 38.84
CA ILE A 164 13.88 -33.03 38.85
C ILE A 164 14.50 -32.40 37.60
N VAL A 165 15.71 -32.82 37.21
CA VAL A 165 16.36 -32.34 35.99
C VAL A 165 15.53 -32.68 34.75
N PHE A 166 15.01 -33.90 34.64
CA PHE A 166 14.14 -34.29 33.52
C PHE A 166 12.84 -33.48 33.48
N ILE A 167 12.21 -33.21 34.62
CA ILE A 167 10.99 -32.40 34.72
C ILE A 167 11.24 -30.97 34.24
N LEU A 168 12.36 -30.36 34.64
CA LEU A 168 12.73 -29.00 34.17
C LEU A 168 12.96 -28.97 32.65
N ILE A 169 13.67 -29.96 32.11
CA ILE A 169 13.91 -30.07 30.66
C ILE A 169 12.59 -30.25 29.90
N LEU A 170 11.71 -31.14 30.37
CA LEU A 170 10.41 -31.37 29.74
C LEU A 170 9.52 -30.13 29.81
N MET A 171 9.57 -29.37 30.90
CA MET A 171 8.84 -28.09 31.01
C MET A 171 9.33 -27.08 29.96
N CYS A 172 10.64 -26.91 29.81
CA CYS A 172 11.20 -26.02 28.79
C CYS A 172 10.85 -26.47 27.36
N LEU A 173 10.86 -27.79 27.12
CA LEU A 173 10.55 -28.36 25.82
C LEU A 173 9.04 -28.23 25.48
N SER A 174 8.17 -28.39 26.47
CA SER A 174 6.73 -28.13 26.37
C SER A 174 6.49 -26.68 25.94
N GLY A 175 7.11 -25.74 26.67
CA GLY A 175 7.07 -24.32 26.34
C GLY A 175 7.53 -24.01 24.92
N LEU A 176 8.64 -24.62 24.51
CA LEU A 176 9.18 -24.43 23.16
C LEU A 176 8.21 -24.92 22.08
N PHE A 177 7.64 -26.12 22.20
CA PHE A 177 6.72 -26.65 21.17
C PHE A 177 5.42 -25.87 21.10
N SER A 178 4.85 -25.52 22.26
CA SER A 178 3.63 -24.71 22.32
C SER A 178 3.85 -23.31 21.73
N GLY A 179 4.97 -22.66 22.08
CA GLY A 179 5.35 -21.36 21.56
C GLY A 179 5.66 -21.37 20.05
N LEU A 180 6.43 -22.34 19.57
CA LEU A 180 6.73 -22.50 18.13
C LEU A 180 5.49 -22.82 17.30
N ASN A 181 4.52 -23.54 17.86
CA ASN A 181 3.28 -23.84 17.15
C ASN A 181 2.54 -22.55 16.80
N LEU A 182 2.37 -21.65 17.77
CA LEU A 182 1.77 -20.34 17.51
C LEU A 182 2.69 -19.46 16.65
N GLY A 183 3.97 -19.37 17.02
CA GLY A 183 4.91 -18.45 16.40
C GLY A 183 5.22 -18.76 14.94
N LEU A 184 5.43 -20.03 14.57
CA LEU A 184 5.75 -20.41 13.19
C LEU A 184 4.50 -20.49 12.30
N MET A 185 3.34 -20.88 12.86
CA MET A 185 2.10 -20.95 12.08
C MET A 185 1.48 -19.57 11.85
N ALA A 186 1.76 -18.58 12.71
CA ALA A 186 1.34 -17.21 12.49
C ALA A 186 2.08 -16.52 11.32
N LEU A 187 3.25 -17.00 10.92
CA LEU A 187 3.97 -16.44 9.77
C LEU A 187 3.50 -17.10 8.48
N ASP A 188 2.90 -16.29 7.60
CA ASP A 188 2.50 -16.74 6.27
C ASP A 188 3.73 -16.91 5.35
N PRO A 189 3.72 -17.88 4.42
CA PRO A 189 4.81 -18.05 3.45
C PRO A 189 5.08 -16.79 2.60
N THR A 190 4.03 -15.99 2.33
CA THR A 190 4.13 -14.73 1.58
C THR A 190 4.81 -13.65 2.41
N GLU A 191 4.37 -13.45 3.66
CA GLU A 191 5.01 -12.52 4.60
C GLU A 191 6.48 -12.87 4.83
N LEU A 192 6.78 -14.16 4.98
CA LEU A 192 8.15 -14.63 5.15
C LEU A 192 9.03 -14.25 3.94
N LYS A 193 8.48 -14.33 2.72
CA LYS A 193 9.18 -13.94 1.50
C LYS A 193 9.39 -12.42 1.39
N ILE A 194 8.44 -11.63 1.89
CA ILE A 194 8.57 -10.17 2.01
C ILE A 194 9.72 -9.85 2.98
N VAL A 195 9.74 -10.48 4.17
CA VAL A 195 10.80 -10.29 5.17
C VAL A 195 12.17 -10.74 4.65
N MET A 196 12.24 -11.79 3.82
CA MET A 196 13.49 -12.22 3.18
C MET A 196 14.07 -11.19 2.21
N ASN A 197 13.23 -10.39 1.55
CA ASN A 197 13.68 -9.41 0.55
C ASN A 197 13.85 -8.01 1.14
N CYS A 198 12.99 -7.61 2.09
CA CYS A 198 12.91 -6.25 2.61
C CYS A 198 13.35 -6.10 4.08
N GLY A 199 13.51 -7.21 4.82
CA GLY A 199 13.84 -7.17 6.25
C GLY A 199 15.31 -6.83 6.54
N ASN A 200 15.65 -6.69 7.82
CA ASN A 200 17.02 -6.45 8.26
C ASN A 200 17.94 -7.65 7.96
N THR A 201 19.26 -7.45 7.81
CA THR A 201 20.22 -8.53 7.47
C THR A 201 20.14 -9.76 8.40
N SER A 202 19.83 -9.54 9.69
CA SER A 202 19.61 -10.63 10.65
C SER A 202 18.26 -11.33 10.44
N GLU A 203 17.19 -10.59 10.16
CA GLU A 203 15.84 -11.12 9.92
C GLU A 203 15.76 -11.91 8.61
N GLN A 204 16.44 -11.43 7.57
CA GLN A 204 16.59 -12.15 6.30
C GLN A 204 17.24 -13.53 6.51
N GLY A 205 18.29 -13.59 7.33
CA GLY A 205 18.97 -14.85 7.69
C GLY A 205 18.06 -15.81 8.45
N TYR A 206 17.27 -15.30 9.39
CA TYR A 206 16.28 -16.09 10.14
C TYR A 206 15.16 -16.60 9.22
N ALA A 207 14.59 -15.73 8.38
CA ALA A 207 13.52 -16.07 7.47
C ALA A 207 13.93 -17.14 6.44
N LYS A 208 15.12 -16.99 5.84
CA LYS A 208 15.68 -17.97 4.91
C LYS A 208 15.93 -19.35 5.54
N SER A 209 16.26 -19.37 6.83
CA SER A 209 16.47 -20.63 7.55
C SER A 209 15.15 -21.37 7.81
N ILE A 210 14.07 -20.64 8.10
CA ILE A 210 12.75 -21.18 8.47
C ILE A 210 11.89 -21.54 7.25
N GLU A 211 12.05 -20.83 6.12
CA GLU A 211 11.31 -21.04 4.86
C GLU A 211 11.10 -22.53 4.49
N PRO A 212 12.15 -23.38 4.43
CA PRO A 212 11.97 -24.78 4.03
C PRO A 212 11.12 -25.60 5.01
N LEU A 213 11.05 -25.21 6.29
CA LEU A 213 10.19 -25.85 7.28
C LEU A 213 8.74 -25.38 7.11
N ARG A 214 8.50 -24.07 6.98
CA ARG A 214 7.15 -23.50 6.86
C ARG A 214 6.47 -23.89 5.55
N ARG A 215 7.23 -24.10 4.47
CA ARG A 215 6.70 -24.63 3.20
C ARG A 215 6.02 -25.99 3.34
N LYS A 216 6.38 -26.77 4.37
CA LYS A 216 5.70 -28.02 4.75
C LYS A 216 4.88 -27.80 6.02
N GLY A 217 3.98 -26.82 5.99
CA GLY A 217 3.24 -26.35 7.18
C GLY A 217 2.49 -27.46 7.91
N ASN A 218 1.70 -28.27 7.20
CA ASN A 218 0.98 -29.41 7.78
C ASN A 218 1.90 -30.43 8.48
N TYR A 219 3.08 -30.71 7.92
CA TYR A 219 4.05 -31.61 8.53
C TYR A 219 4.72 -31.03 9.78
N LEU A 220 5.02 -29.73 9.74
CA LEU A 220 5.52 -28.99 10.90
C LEU A 220 4.47 -28.92 12.02
N LEU A 221 3.21 -28.63 11.67
CA LEU A 221 2.06 -28.59 12.59
C LEU A 221 1.88 -29.93 13.30
N CYS A 222 1.79 -31.03 12.54
CA CYS A 222 1.65 -32.37 13.12
C CYS A 222 2.82 -32.75 14.03
N THR A 223 4.05 -32.38 13.66
CA THR A 223 5.26 -32.63 14.45
C THR A 223 5.21 -31.88 15.79
N LEU A 224 4.90 -30.58 15.78
CA LEU A 224 4.87 -29.74 16.98
C LEU A 224 3.71 -30.12 17.91
N LEU A 225 2.53 -30.43 17.36
CA LEU A 225 1.38 -30.89 18.16
C LEU A 225 1.65 -32.23 18.83
N LEU A 226 2.18 -33.21 18.09
CA LEU A 226 2.52 -34.52 18.64
C LEU A 226 3.62 -34.37 19.71
N GLY A 227 4.65 -33.58 19.43
CA GLY A 227 5.70 -33.25 20.39
C GLY A 227 5.16 -32.64 21.67
N ASN A 228 4.26 -31.66 21.57
CA ASN A 228 3.64 -31.03 22.74
C ASN A 228 2.85 -32.04 23.59
N VAL A 229 1.99 -32.85 22.96
CA VAL A 229 1.20 -33.87 23.67
C VAL A 229 2.10 -34.90 24.35
N LEU A 230 3.16 -35.36 23.67
CA LEU A 230 4.10 -36.34 24.20
C LEU A 230 4.86 -35.78 25.42
N VAL A 231 5.35 -34.55 25.34
CA VAL A 231 6.09 -33.90 26.42
C VAL A 231 5.18 -33.62 27.63
N ASN A 232 3.97 -33.11 27.40
CA ASN A 232 3.00 -32.81 28.47
C ASN A 232 2.54 -34.06 29.22
N THR A 233 2.33 -35.16 28.49
CA THR A 233 1.97 -36.45 29.09
C THR A 233 3.14 -37.02 29.90
N SER A 234 4.35 -36.99 29.34
CA SER A 234 5.56 -37.46 30.03
C SER A 234 5.86 -36.66 31.30
N PHE A 235 5.68 -35.34 31.24
CA PHE A 235 5.83 -34.44 32.39
C PHE A 235 4.84 -34.77 33.51
N THR A 236 3.56 -34.98 33.17
CA THR A 236 2.52 -35.34 34.16
C THR A 236 2.83 -36.67 34.87
N ILE A 237 3.25 -37.69 34.12
CA ILE A 237 3.59 -39.01 34.69
C ILE A 237 4.82 -38.92 35.61
N LEU A 238 5.85 -38.17 35.22
CA LEU A 238 7.05 -38.01 36.04
C LEU A 238 6.79 -37.21 37.30
N LEU A 239 5.91 -36.19 37.23
CA LEU A 239 5.52 -35.38 38.37
C LEU A 239 4.72 -36.19 39.40
N ASP A 240 3.82 -37.06 38.94
CA ASP A 240 3.09 -38.01 39.80
C ASP A 240 4.04 -38.92 40.58
N GLY A 241 5.08 -39.43 39.91
CA GLY A 241 6.14 -40.23 40.53
C GLY A 241 7.03 -39.50 41.57
N ILE A 242 6.88 -38.18 41.75
CA ILE A 242 7.54 -37.39 42.81
C ILE A 242 6.56 -36.99 43.91
N ILE A 243 5.38 -36.49 43.54
CA ILE A 243 4.39 -35.95 44.48
C ILE A 243 3.67 -37.08 45.24
N GLY A 244 3.56 -38.27 44.64
CA GLY A 244 3.01 -39.47 45.29
C GLY A 244 1.53 -39.39 45.66
N SER A 245 0.86 -38.29 45.31
CA SER A 245 -0.58 -38.10 45.47
C SER A 245 -1.17 -37.70 44.12
N GLY A 246 -1.91 -38.62 43.49
CA GLY A 246 -2.42 -38.45 42.12
C GLY A 246 -3.24 -37.18 41.91
N VAL A 247 -3.99 -36.73 42.93
CA VAL A 247 -4.77 -35.47 42.84
C VAL A 247 -3.87 -34.23 42.84
N ALA A 248 -2.88 -34.16 43.74
CA ALA A 248 -1.98 -33.00 43.77
C ALA A 248 -1.02 -33.00 42.57
N ALA A 249 -0.67 -34.17 42.05
CA ALA A 249 0.13 -34.32 40.84
C ALA A 249 -0.60 -33.78 39.60
N VAL A 250 -1.88 -34.11 39.41
CA VAL A 250 -2.67 -33.60 38.29
C VAL A 250 -2.88 -32.09 38.39
N LEU A 251 -3.22 -31.57 39.58
CA LEU A 251 -3.40 -30.12 39.76
C LEU A 251 -2.09 -29.35 39.55
N GLY A 252 -0.99 -29.86 40.12
CA GLY A 252 0.34 -29.28 39.96
C GLY A 252 0.83 -29.35 38.51
N SER A 253 0.63 -30.47 37.82
CA SER A 253 1.06 -30.62 36.43
C SER A 253 0.28 -29.70 35.50
N THR A 254 -1.04 -29.62 35.70
CA THR A 254 -1.91 -28.77 34.89
C THR A 254 -1.57 -27.29 35.07
N ALA A 255 -1.40 -26.84 36.31
CA ALA A 255 -0.98 -25.46 36.58
C ALA A 255 0.40 -25.15 36.01
N GLY A 256 1.35 -26.08 36.13
CA GLY A 256 2.70 -25.94 35.60
C GLY A 256 2.72 -25.83 34.07
N ILE A 257 2.04 -26.75 33.37
CA ILE A 257 1.96 -26.76 31.90
C ILE A 257 1.25 -25.49 31.40
N VAL A 258 0.10 -25.11 31.98
CA VAL A 258 -0.64 -23.94 31.49
C VAL A 258 0.16 -22.66 31.65
N ILE A 259 0.77 -22.43 32.82
CA ILE A 259 1.49 -21.17 33.09
C ILE A 259 2.85 -21.16 32.38
N PHE A 260 3.69 -22.17 32.64
CA PHE A 260 5.08 -22.18 32.19
C PHE A 260 5.29 -22.89 30.84
N GLY A 261 4.41 -23.82 30.47
CA GLY A 261 4.48 -24.57 29.21
C GLY A 261 3.63 -23.99 28.08
N GLU A 262 2.64 -23.14 28.35
CA GLU A 262 1.75 -22.59 27.31
C GLU A 262 1.70 -21.07 27.33
N ILE A 263 1.11 -20.45 28.37
CA ILE A 263 0.81 -19.00 28.36
C ILE A 263 2.07 -18.14 28.20
N ILE A 264 3.09 -18.35 29.06
CA ILE A 264 4.31 -17.54 29.00
C ILE A 264 5.05 -17.75 27.67
N PRO A 265 5.33 -18.99 27.22
CA PRO A 265 6.05 -19.21 25.96
C PRO A 265 5.29 -18.74 24.71
N GLN A 266 3.98 -18.95 24.64
CA GLN A 266 3.16 -18.52 23.50
C GLN A 266 3.13 -16.99 23.37
N SER A 267 2.99 -16.26 24.48
CA SER A 267 3.01 -14.79 24.45
C SER A 267 4.35 -14.22 23.95
N LEU A 268 5.46 -14.87 24.31
CA LEU A 268 6.80 -14.47 23.84
C LEU A 268 7.00 -14.80 22.35
N CYS A 269 6.59 -16.00 21.93
CA CYS A 269 6.72 -16.46 20.54
C CYS A 269 5.74 -15.74 19.59
N SER A 270 4.63 -15.21 20.09
CA SER A 270 3.72 -14.37 19.29
C SER A 270 4.40 -13.06 18.82
N ARG A 271 5.31 -12.49 19.62
CA ARG A 271 6.03 -11.25 19.26
C ARG A 271 7.38 -11.50 18.59
N HIS A 272 8.09 -12.56 18.97
CA HIS A 272 9.45 -12.85 18.51
C HIS A 272 9.55 -14.20 17.78
N GLY A 273 8.47 -14.65 17.14
CA GLY A 273 8.35 -15.99 16.53
C GLY A 273 9.46 -16.28 15.51
N LEU A 274 9.78 -15.30 14.66
CA LEU A 274 10.84 -15.42 13.65
C LEU A 274 12.22 -15.70 14.27
N ALA A 275 12.59 -14.95 15.30
CA ALA A 275 13.90 -15.09 15.96
C ALA A 275 14.00 -16.40 16.77
N VAL A 276 12.94 -16.75 17.51
CA VAL A 276 12.90 -17.97 18.32
C VAL A 276 12.90 -19.21 17.43
N GLY A 277 12.11 -19.21 16.35
CA GLY A 277 12.06 -20.29 15.37
C GLY A 277 13.40 -20.54 14.68
N ALA A 278 14.11 -19.49 14.29
CA ALA A 278 15.38 -19.64 13.59
C ALA A 278 16.48 -20.18 14.52
N ARG A 279 16.53 -19.72 15.77
CA ARG A 279 17.52 -20.22 16.75
C ARG A 279 17.26 -21.68 17.15
N THR A 280 16.00 -22.10 17.16
CA THR A 280 15.60 -23.45 17.61
C THR A 280 15.43 -24.44 16.46
N ILE A 281 15.79 -24.04 15.24
CA ILE A 281 15.62 -24.84 14.01
C ILE A 281 16.23 -26.25 14.10
N TRP A 282 17.38 -26.39 14.76
CA TRP A 282 18.05 -27.69 14.89
C TRP A 282 17.25 -28.63 15.79
N ILE A 283 16.68 -28.12 16.89
CA ILE A 283 15.80 -28.86 17.80
C ILE A 283 14.53 -29.27 17.04
N THR A 284 13.89 -28.35 16.32
CA THR A 284 12.69 -28.63 15.54
C THR A 284 12.94 -29.70 14.49
N LYS A 285 14.06 -29.64 13.76
CA LYS A 285 14.45 -30.66 12.77
C LYS A 285 14.71 -32.03 13.41
N PHE A 286 15.34 -32.05 14.58
CA PHE A 286 15.55 -33.30 15.32
C PHE A 286 14.23 -33.96 15.69
N PHE A 287 13.27 -33.20 16.23
CA PHE A 287 11.94 -33.75 16.57
C PHE A 287 11.11 -34.11 15.35
N MET A 288 11.26 -33.36 14.26
CA MET A 288 10.67 -33.69 12.97
C MET A 288 11.18 -35.04 12.44
N LEU A 289 12.47 -35.34 12.63
CA LEU A 289 13.05 -36.64 12.30
C LEU A 289 12.54 -37.76 13.24
N VAL A 290 12.49 -37.52 14.55
CA VAL A 290 12.05 -38.53 15.53
C VAL A 290 10.57 -38.87 15.36
N THR A 291 9.72 -37.87 15.13
CA THR A 291 8.28 -38.07 14.94
C THR A 291 7.91 -38.48 13.52
N PHE A 292 8.85 -38.44 12.58
CA PHE A 292 8.68 -38.77 11.16
C PHE A 292 7.79 -39.99 10.87
N PRO A 293 7.97 -41.18 11.49
CA PRO A 293 7.15 -42.35 11.14
C PRO A 293 5.64 -42.15 11.41
N VAL A 294 5.28 -41.24 12.31
CA VAL A 294 3.89 -40.95 12.68
C VAL A 294 3.41 -39.63 12.08
N SER A 295 4.20 -38.56 12.16
CA SER A 295 3.81 -37.23 11.69
C SER A 295 3.75 -37.12 10.17
N TYR A 296 4.61 -37.84 9.44
CA TYR A 296 4.61 -37.82 7.97
C TYR A 296 3.32 -38.39 7.35
N PRO A 297 2.85 -39.61 7.67
CA PRO A 297 1.62 -40.13 7.08
C PRO A 297 0.40 -39.30 7.45
N ILE A 298 0.30 -38.81 8.70
CA ILE A 298 -0.79 -37.94 9.14
C ILE A 298 -0.79 -36.64 8.33
N SER A 299 0.37 -35.99 8.17
CA SER A 299 0.48 -34.76 7.37
C SER A 299 0.10 -34.98 5.91
N ARG A 300 0.41 -36.16 5.34
CA ARG A 300 0.11 -36.44 3.94
C ARG A 300 -1.35 -36.74 3.69
N VAL A 301 -2.03 -37.33 4.67
CA VAL A 301 -3.51 -37.45 4.67
C VAL A 301 -4.14 -36.06 4.77
N LEU A 302 -3.60 -35.18 5.63
CA LEU A 302 -4.09 -33.80 5.77
C LEU A 302 -3.92 -33.00 4.47
N ASP A 303 -2.75 -33.10 3.83
CA ASP A 303 -2.48 -32.48 2.52
C ASP A 303 -3.43 -33.01 1.42
N TRP A 304 -3.86 -34.27 1.50
CA TRP A 304 -4.79 -34.85 0.53
C TRP A 304 -6.23 -34.36 0.74
N ILE A 305 -6.66 -34.14 1.99
CA ILE A 305 -8.03 -33.70 2.31
C ILE A 305 -8.18 -32.18 2.17
N LEU A 306 -7.23 -31.40 2.70
CA LEU A 306 -7.31 -29.93 2.73
C LEU A 306 -6.60 -29.25 1.54
N GLY A 307 -5.74 -29.98 0.82
CA GLY A 307 -4.83 -29.40 -0.16
C GLY A 307 -3.54 -28.87 0.49
N ALA A 308 -2.55 -28.55 -0.33
CA ALA A 308 -1.35 -27.86 0.15
C ALA A 308 -1.74 -26.47 0.68
N GLU A 309 -1.14 -26.04 1.79
CA GLU A 309 -1.22 -24.68 2.33
C GLU A 309 -0.54 -23.72 1.32
N ILE A 310 -1.24 -23.42 0.22
CA ILE A 310 -0.84 -22.40 -0.75
C ILE A 310 -1.10 -21.09 -0.04
N GLY A 311 -0.05 -20.33 0.25
CA GLY A 311 -0.16 -19.02 0.88
C GLY A 311 -1.22 -18.16 0.19
N THR A 312 -1.85 -17.27 0.96
CA THR A 312 -2.90 -16.36 0.49
C THR A 312 -2.50 -15.71 -0.84
N VAL A 313 -3.15 -16.13 -1.93
CA VAL A 313 -2.99 -15.47 -3.22
C VAL A 313 -3.81 -14.20 -3.14
N TYR A 314 -3.12 -13.07 -2.99
CA TYR A 314 -3.79 -11.77 -2.96
C TYR A 314 -4.38 -11.48 -4.34
N ASP A 315 -5.71 -11.37 -4.38
CA ASP A 315 -6.40 -10.81 -5.54
C ASP A 315 -6.08 -9.32 -5.67
N ARG A 316 -6.23 -8.74 -6.88
CA ARG A 316 -5.97 -7.32 -7.15
C ARG A 316 -6.71 -6.40 -6.17
N ARG A 317 -7.96 -6.76 -5.85
CA ARG A 317 -8.78 -6.08 -4.85
C ARG A 317 -8.19 -6.17 -3.43
N GLN A 318 -7.71 -7.35 -3.04
CA GLN A 318 -7.10 -7.55 -1.72
C GLN A 318 -5.77 -6.79 -1.59
N LEU A 319 -4.98 -6.71 -2.67
CA LEU A 319 -3.75 -5.93 -2.70
C LEU A 319 -4.04 -4.43 -2.56
N GLN A 320 -5.05 -3.93 -3.27
CA GLN A 320 -5.47 -2.52 -3.16
C GLN A 320 -5.94 -2.18 -1.75
N GLU A 321 -6.75 -3.03 -1.12
CA GLU A 321 -7.19 -2.83 0.27
C GLU A 321 -6.04 -2.94 1.27
N MET A 322 -5.11 -3.88 1.07
CA MET A 322 -3.90 -3.97 1.91
C MET A 322 -3.07 -2.69 1.83
N LEU A 323 -2.91 -2.10 0.63
CA LEU A 323 -2.22 -0.84 0.44
C LEU A 323 -2.95 0.32 1.12
N LYS A 324 -4.30 0.39 1.03
CA LYS A 324 -5.10 1.41 1.74
C LYS A 324 -4.91 1.32 3.26
N VAL A 325 -5.03 0.11 3.82
CA VAL A 325 -4.84 -0.11 5.26
C VAL A 325 -3.40 0.22 5.67
N THR A 326 -2.41 -0.12 4.85
CA THR A 326 -1.01 0.19 5.13
C THR A 326 -0.74 1.70 5.08
N ALA A 327 -1.37 2.43 4.16
CA ALA A 327 -1.29 3.89 4.06
C ALA A 327 -1.95 4.61 5.25
N GLU A 328 -2.86 3.98 6.00
CA GLU A 328 -3.35 4.56 7.26
C GLU A 328 -2.30 4.52 8.38
N PHE A 329 -1.35 3.57 8.33
CA PHE A 329 -0.31 3.38 9.35
C PHE A 329 1.07 3.92 8.95
N ASN A 330 1.35 4.03 7.65
CA ASN A 330 2.56 4.63 7.11
C ASN A 330 2.25 6.03 6.59
N ASP A 331 3.21 6.93 6.71
CA ASP A 331 3.18 8.30 6.15
C ASP A 331 3.36 8.28 4.61
N LEU A 332 2.56 7.46 3.93
CA LEU A 332 2.44 7.49 2.48
C LEU A 332 1.59 8.71 2.13
N GLU A 333 2.16 9.64 1.36
CA GLU A 333 1.44 10.82 0.90
C GLU A 333 0.17 10.38 0.15
N GLY A 334 -0.98 10.97 0.47
CA GLY A 334 -2.28 10.56 -0.08
C GLY A 334 -2.33 10.60 -1.62
N ASP A 335 -1.51 11.45 -2.22
CA ASP A 335 -1.38 11.59 -3.67
C ASP A 335 -0.68 10.36 -4.30
N GLU A 336 0.35 9.81 -3.66
CA GLU A 336 1.03 8.59 -4.13
C GLU A 336 0.07 7.39 -4.15
N MET A 337 -0.76 7.26 -3.11
CA MET A 337 -1.75 6.19 -3.02
C MET A 337 -2.84 6.32 -4.10
N THR A 338 -3.20 7.56 -4.41
CA THR A 338 -4.18 7.88 -5.47
C THR A 338 -3.66 7.50 -6.84
N ILE A 339 -2.40 7.78 -7.14
CA ILE A 339 -1.72 7.37 -8.37
C ILE A 339 -1.59 5.84 -8.45
N ILE A 340 -1.15 5.17 -7.37
CA ILE A 340 -1.02 3.70 -7.34
C ILE A 340 -2.38 3.05 -7.58
N SER A 341 -3.44 3.57 -6.98
CA SER A 341 -4.81 3.12 -7.21
C SER A 341 -5.26 3.34 -8.66
N GLY A 342 -4.89 4.46 -9.29
CA GLY A 342 -5.10 4.71 -10.71
C GLY A 342 -4.38 3.70 -11.61
N VAL A 343 -3.10 3.44 -11.38
CA VAL A 343 -2.30 2.40 -12.08
C VAL A 343 -2.88 1.00 -11.86
N LEU A 344 -3.39 0.72 -10.66
CA LEU A 344 -4.06 -0.53 -10.36
C LEU A 344 -5.49 -0.58 -10.89
N ASN A 345 -6.03 0.43 -11.59
CA ASN A 345 -7.37 0.37 -12.19
C ASN A 345 -7.39 0.65 -13.70
N TYR A 346 -6.40 1.36 -14.27
CA TYR A 346 -6.43 1.74 -15.69
C TYR A 346 -6.51 0.53 -16.62
N LYS A 347 -5.84 -0.59 -16.30
CA LYS A 347 -5.88 -1.81 -17.11
C LYS A 347 -7.29 -2.42 -17.26
N SER A 348 -8.18 -2.21 -16.29
CA SER A 348 -9.56 -2.71 -16.37
C SER A 348 -10.53 -1.71 -16.98
N LYS A 349 -10.18 -0.42 -17.03
CA LYS A 349 -11.01 0.61 -17.65
C LYS A 349 -10.97 0.48 -19.17
N THR A 350 -12.08 0.84 -19.81
CA THR A 350 -12.20 0.92 -21.27
C THR A 350 -12.11 2.37 -21.73
N VAL A 351 -11.91 2.57 -23.03
CA VAL A 351 -11.89 3.89 -23.65
C VAL A 351 -13.25 4.60 -23.51
N GLU A 352 -14.37 3.87 -23.54
CA GLU A 352 -15.72 4.44 -23.35
C GLU A 352 -15.87 5.18 -22.01
N GLU A 353 -15.23 4.70 -20.94
CA GLU A 353 -15.33 5.31 -19.61
C GLU A 353 -14.58 6.63 -19.48
N VAL A 354 -13.59 6.87 -20.36
CA VAL A 354 -12.65 8.00 -20.26
C VAL A 354 -12.81 8.98 -21.42
N MET A 355 -13.43 8.58 -22.53
CA MET A 355 -13.55 9.40 -23.73
C MET A 355 -14.37 10.68 -23.48
N THR A 356 -13.99 11.75 -24.19
CA THR A 356 -14.84 12.93 -24.34
C THR A 356 -15.90 12.64 -25.40
N LYS A 357 -17.17 12.82 -25.05
CA LYS A 357 -18.28 12.57 -25.96
C LYS A 357 -18.26 13.53 -27.14
N LEU A 358 -18.75 13.06 -28.30
CA LEU A 358 -18.76 13.86 -29.54
C LEU A 358 -19.58 15.16 -29.42
N GLU A 359 -20.58 15.18 -28.53
CA GLU A 359 -21.42 16.38 -28.27
C GLU A 359 -20.61 17.53 -27.66
N ASP A 360 -19.63 17.21 -26.81
CA ASP A 360 -18.77 18.17 -26.13
C ASP A 360 -17.49 18.49 -26.92
N CYS A 361 -17.27 17.81 -28.04
CA CYS A 361 -16.09 18.00 -28.89
C CYS A 361 -16.20 19.27 -29.75
N TYR A 362 -15.13 20.07 -29.78
CA TYR A 362 -14.96 21.13 -30.76
C TYR A 362 -14.54 20.54 -32.12
N LEU A 363 -15.38 20.73 -33.14
CA LEU A 363 -15.26 20.11 -34.46
C LEU A 363 -15.37 21.17 -35.56
N LEU A 364 -14.64 20.99 -36.66
CA LEU A 364 -14.71 21.86 -37.83
C LEU A 364 -15.26 21.11 -39.05
N ASP A 365 -16.10 21.80 -39.84
CA ASP A 365 -16.58 21.29 -41.12
C ASP A 365 -15.47 21.43 -42.18
N VAL A 366 -15.23 20.39 -42.98
CA VAL A 366 -14.29 20.39 -44.11
C VAL A 366 -14.56 21.49 -45.14
N LEU A 367 -15.82 21.96 -45.23
CA LEU A 367 -16.22 23.04 -46.13
C LEU A 367 -15.96 24.44 -45.55
N SER A 368 -15.51 24.54 -44.30
CA SER A 368 -15.17 25.82 -43.68
C SER A 368 -14.00 26.52 -44.39
N ILE A 369 -14.07 27.85 -44.41
CA ILE A 369 -13.06 28.72 -44.97
C ILE A 369 -12.22 29.25 -43.82
N LEU A 370 -10.90 29.19 -43.96
CA LEU A 370 -9.95 29.70 -42.97
C LEU A 370 -9.80 31.21 -43.12
N ASP A 371 -10.85 31.94 -42.78
CA ASP A 371 -10.82 33.39 -42.65
C ASP A 371 -10.28 33.80 -41.27
N PHE A 372 -10.05 35.10 -41.08
CA PHE A 372 -9.56 35.64 -39.80
C PHE A 372 -10.47 35.24 -38.63
N ARG A 373 -11.79 35.23 -38.84
CA ARG A 373 -12.78 34.89 -37.80
C ARG A 373 -12.67 33.43 -37.38
N THR A 374 -12.57 32.52 -38.33
CA THR A 374 -12.50 31.07 -38.08
C THR A 374 -11.17 30.72 -37.43
N ILE A 375 -10.05 31.26 -37.93
CA ILE A 375 -8.74 31.08 -37.30
C ILE A 375 -8.71 31.67 -35.89
N ALA A 376 -9.31 32.85 -35.69
CA ALA A 376 -9.42 33.43 -34.35
C ALA A 376 -10.25 32.55 -33.41
N HIS A 377 -11.36 31.95 -33.88
CA HIS A 377 -12.15 31.00 -33.10
C HIS A 377 -11.37 29.73 -32.77
N ILE A 378 -10.59 29.21 -33.72
CA ILE A 378 -9.71 28.05 -33.50
C ILE A 378 -8.68 28.36 -32.40
N MET A 379 -8.01 29.50 -32.49
CA MET A 379 -7.04 29.91 -31.48
C MET A 379 -7.68 30.17 -30.12
N GLN A 380 -8.90 30.71 -30.08
CA GLN A 380 -9.65 30.92 -28.84
C GLN A 380 -10.13 29.61 -28.18
N SER A 381 -10.33 28.56 -28.97
CA SER A 381 -10.71 27.25 -28.42
C SER A 381 -9.61 26.62 -27.56
N GLY A 382 -8.35 27.03 -27.74
CA GLY A 382 -7.20 26.49 -27.00
C GLY A 382 -6.73 25.10 -27.46
N HIS A 383 -7.52 24.39 -28.26
CA HIS A 383 -7.18 23.01 -28.66
C HIS A 383 -6.06 22.93 -29.69
N SER A 384 -5.04 22.13 -29.41
CA SER A 384 -3.93 21.87 -30.36
C SER A 384 -4.31 21.00 -31.56
N ARG A 385 -5.31 20.12 -31.40
CA ARG A 385 -5.73 19.09 -32.36
C ARG A 385 -7.25 19.14 -32.51
N ILE A 386 -7.73 19.40 -33.73
CA ILE A 386 -9.15 19.61 -33.99
C ILE A 386 -9.62 18.61 -35.06
N PRO A 387 -10.57 17.71 -34.75
CA PRO A 387 -11.12 16.81 -35.74
C PRO A 387 -11.98 17.55 -36.77
N VAL A 388 -11.87 17.12 -38.02
CA VAL A 388 -12.59 17.69 -39.16
C VAL A 388 -13.59 16.67 -39.70
N TYR A 389 -14.86 17.07 -39.81
CA TYR A 389 -15.96 16.24 -40.31
C TYR A 389 -16.44 16.68 -41.69
N ASP A 390 -17.10 15.77 -42.41
CA ASP A 390 -17.73 16.04 -43.71
C ASP A 390 -19.22 15.69 -43.66
N GLY A 391 -20.07 16.71 -43.78
CA GLY A 391 -21.52 16.59 -43.66
C GLY A 391 -21.96 16.37 -42.21
N GLU A 392 -22.02 15.12 -41.76
CA GLU A 392 -22.43 14.77 -40.40
C GLU A 392 -21.26 14.77 -39.42
N ARG A 393 -21.51 15.19 -38.17
CA ARG A 393 -20.46 15.24 -37.12
C ARG A 393 -19.85 13.87 -36.81
N HIS A 394 -20.61 12.79 -36.96
CA HIS A 394 -20.12 11.41 -36.76
C HIS A 394 -19.10 11.00 -37.83
N ASN A 395 -19.08 11.67 -38.99
CA ASN A 395 -18.19 11.35 -40.10
C ASN A 395 -16.90 12.19 -40.05
N ILE A 396 -16.00 11.81 -39.15
CA ILE A 396 -14.68 12.45 -39.02
C ILE A 396 -13.76 11.95 -40.12
N VAL A 397 -13.35 12.86 -41.01
CA VAL A 397 -12.51 12.58 -42.19
C VAL A 397 -11.05 12.97 -42.00
N GLY A 398 -10.76 13.96 -41.17
CA GLY A 398 -9.40 14.50 -41.03
C GLY A 398 -9.10 15.06 -39.65
N LEU A 399 -7.83 15.43 -39.44
CA LEU A 399 -7.34 16.09 -38.23
C LEU A 399 -6.59 17.37 -38.63
N LEU A 400 -6.97 18.50 -38.04
CA LEU A 400 -6.27 19.77 -38.15
C LEU A 400 -5.35 19.96 -36.93
N LEU A 401 -4.07 20.21 -37.15
CA LEU A 401 -3.18 20.68 -36.09
C LEU A 401 -3.07 22.20 -36.17
N VAL A 402 -3.18 22.91 -35.04
CA VAL A 402 -3.10 24.38 -35.04
C VAL A 402 -1.76 24.90 -35.59
N LYS A 403 -0.67 24.16 -35.40
CA LYS A 403 0.65 24.51 -35.97
C LYS A 403 0.64 24.58 -37.51
N ASP A 404 -0.28 23.89 -38.18
CA ASP A 404 -0.37 23.89 -39.64
C ASP A 404 -0.93 25.23 -40.17
N LEU A 405 -1.63 25.98 -39.31
CA LEU A 405 -2.17 27.31 -39.61
C LEU A 405 -1.08 28.40 -39.60
N ALA A 406 0.15 28.10 -39.14
CA ALA A 406 1.21 29.09 -38.98
C ALA A 406 1.64 29.79 -40.28
N PHE A 407 1.53 29.09 -41.42
CA PHE A 407 1.90 29.62 -42.75
C PHE A 407 0.68 29.98 -43.60
N ILE A 408 -0.51 29.99 -43.01
CA ILE A 408 -1.75 30.30 -43.72
C ILE A 408 -2.04 31.79 -43.53
N ASP A 409 -2.09 32.51 -44.65
CA ASP A 409 -2.58 33.87 -44.66
C ASP A 409 -4.12 33.87 -44.58
N THR A 410 -4.69 34.55 -43.58
CA THR A 410 -6.14 34.70 -43.46
C THR A 410 -6.75 35.54 -44.58
N ASP A 411 -5.96 36.40 -45.23
CA ASP A 411 -6.44 37.25 -46.32
C ASP A 411 -6.73 36.42 -47.60
N ASP A 412 -6.08 35.26 -47.76
CA ASP A 412 -6.28 34.36 -48.90
C ASP A 412 -7.61 33.58 -48.85
N CYS A 413 -8.29 33.55 -47.69
CA CYS A 413 -9.54 32.81 -47.49
C CYS A 413 -9.43 31.35 -47.98
N THR A 414 -8.33 30.68 -47.67
CA THR A 414 -8.10 29.30 -48.10
C THR A 414 -9.14 28.33 -47.51
N PRO A 415 -9.71 27.42 -48.32
CA PRO A 415 -10.64 26.42 -47.82
C PRO A 415 -9.91 25.36 -46.99
N LEU A 416 -10.48 24.96 -45.85
CA LEU A 416 -9.89 23.98 -44.93
C LEU A 416 -9.61 22.65 -45.64
N ARG A 417 -10.48 22.23 -46.57
CA ARG A 417 -10.30 21.04 -47.41
C ARG A 417 -8.91 20.97 -48.07
N THR A 418 -8.35 22.09 -48.52
CA THR A 418 -7.03 22.11 -49.18
C THR A 418 -5.91 21.84 -48.17
N VAL A 419 -6.01 22.40 -46.97
CA VAL A 419 -5.04 22.23 -45.88
C VAL A 419 -5.03 20.80 -45.40
N ILE A 420 -6.21 20.23 -45.14
CA ILE A 420 -6.35 18.83 -44.72
C ILE A 420 -5.81 17.88 -45.78
N LYS A 421 -6.09 18.13 -47.06
CA LYS A 421 -5.55 17.32 -48.16
C LYS A 421 -4.03 17.46 -48.32
N PHE A 422 -3.47 18.65 -48.04
CA PHE A 422 -2.04 18.92 -48.15
C PHE A 422 -1.23 18.22 -47.05
N TYR A 423 -1.62 18.39 -45.78
CA TYR A 423 -0.90 17.80 -44.66
C TYR A 423 -1.27 16.33 -44.42
N ASN A 424 -2.52 15.94 -44.71
CA ASN A 424 -3.02 14.58 -44.66
C ASN A 424 -2.67 13.82 -43.36
N HIS A 425 -2.89 14.48 -42.22
CA HIS A 425 -2.70 13.85 -40.90
C HIS A 425 -3.63 12.66 -40.75
N ARG A 426 -3.08 11.55 -40.27
CA ARG A 426 -3.85 10.31 -40.10
C ARG A 426 -4.77 10.43 -38.89
N VAL A 427 -6.04 10.12 -39.09
CA VAL A 427 -7.02 9.96 -38.00
C VAL A 427 -6.89 8.54 -37.46
N GLN A 428 -6.39 8.40 -36.24
CA GLN A 428 -6.38 7.12 -35.53
C GLN A 428 -7.80 6.83 -35.05
N ARG A 429 -8.31 5.63 -35.36
CA ARG A 429 -9.65 5.17 -34.95
C ARG A 429 -9.52 3.97 -34.05
N VAL A 430 -10.26 3.96 -32.95
CA VAL A 430 -10.25 2.91 -31.93
C VAL A 430 -11.66 2.55 -31.53
N PHE A 431 -11.88 1.30 -31.14
CA PHE A 431 -13.19 0.86 -30.67
C PHE A 431 -13.42 1.27 -29.22
N ASP A 432 -14.68 1.38 -28.83
CA ASP A 432 -15.11 1.77 -27.48
C ASP A 432 -14.78 0.73 -26.40
N ASP A 433 -14.68 -0.55 -26.80
CA ASP A 433 -14.37 -1.70 -25.94
C ASP A 433 -12.86 -1.89 -25.67
N VAL A 434 -12.00 -1.10 -26.33
CA VAL A 434 -10.54 -1.19 -26.14
C VAL A 434 -10.17 -0.76 -24.72
N HIS A 435 -9.28 -1.52 -24.08
CA HIS A 435 -8.74 -1.18 -22.76
C HIS A 435 -7.68 -0.07 -22.83
N LEU A 436 -7.56 0.71 -21.74
CA LEU A 436 -6.63 1.84 -21.68
C LEU A 436 -5.15 1.42 -21.80
N ASP A 437 -4.80 0.18 -21.42
CA ASP A 437 -3.42 -0.31 -21.54
C ASP A 437 -2.99 -0.52 -22.99
N ALA A 438 -3.86 -1.12 -23.80
CA ALA A 438 -3.68 -1.23 -25.24
C ALA A 438 -3.70 0.17 -25.90
N MET A 439 -4.60 1.05 -25.45
CA MET A 439 -4.71 2.42 -25.98
C MET A 439 -3.43 3.24 -25.71
N LEU A 440 -2.87 3.14 -24.50
CA LEU A 440 -1.61 3.79 -24.15
C LEU A 440 -0.44 3.25 -24.99
N GLU A 441 -0.40 1.95 -25.25
CA GLU A 441 0.61 1.36 -26.13
C GLU A 441 0.48 1.88 -27.57
N GLU A 442 -0.74 2.04 -28.08
CA GLU A 442 -1.02 2.64 -29.37
C GLU A 442 -0.55 4.10 -29.46
N PHE A 443 -0.81 4.92 -28.44
CA PHE A 443 -0.31 6.30 -28.39
C PHE A 443 1.22 6.38 -28.29
N LYS A 444 1.86 5.46 -27.55
CA LYS A 444 3.32 5.38 -27.45
C LYS A 444 4.02 5.07 -28.76
N LYS A 445 3.34 4.45 -29.74
CA LYS A 445 3.89 4.22 -31.10
C LYS A 445 4.10 5.54 -31.86
N GLY A 446 3.54 6.66 -31.39
CA GLY A 446 3.87 8.01 -31.83
C GLY A 446 3.17 8.48 -33.10
N HIS A 447 2.04 7.87 -33.48
CA HIS A 447 1.30 8.26 -34.69
C HIS A 447 0.40 9.50 -34.48
N SER A 448 -0.36 9.54 -33.40
CA SER A 448 -1.21 10.66 -32.99
C SER A 448 -1.41 10.58 -31.48
N HIS A 449 -1.64 11.72 -30.81
CA HIS A 449 -2.03 11.75 -29.39
C HIS A 449 -3.55 12.00 -29.21
N LEU A 450 -4.30 11.96 -30.31
CA LEU A 450 -5.76 12.02 -30.34
C LEU A 450 -6.25 10.87 -31.22
N ALA A 451 -7.19 10.10 -30.70
CA ALA A 451 -7.89 9.05 -31.43
C ALA A 451 -9.40 9.27 -31.39
N VAL A 452 -10.05 8.92 -32.49
CA VAL A 452 -11.51 8.93 -32.61
C VAL A 452 -12.04 7.58 -32.16
N VAL A 453 -12.95 7.61 -31.20
CA VAL A 453 -13.62 6.41 -30.68
C VAL A 453 -14.84 6.12 -31.53
N GLN A 454 -14.96 4.89 -32.03
CA GLN A 454 -16.04 4.47 -32.91
C GLN A 454 -16.79 3.25 -32.37
N ARG A 455 -18.12 3.23 -32.55
CA ARG A 455 -18.97 2.06 -32.31
C ARG A 455 -19.30 1.37 -33.61
N VAL A 456 -19.53 0.07 -33.54
CA VAL A 456 -20.22 -0.65 -34.61
C VAL A 456 -21.72 -0.53 -34.39
N ASN A 457 -22.39 0.24 -35.26
CA ASN A 457 -23.84 0.33 -35.23
C ASN A 457 -24.43 -0.84 -36.04
N ASN A 458 -25.14 -1.74 -35.34
CA ASN A 458 -25.84 -2.89 -35.92
C ASN A 458 -27.36 -2.65 -35.97
N GLU A 459 -27.84 -1.47 -35.57
CA GLU A 459 -29.27 -1.17 -35.51
C GLU A 459 -29.79 -0.73 -36.89
N GLY A 460 -30.32 -1.70 -37.65
CA GLY A 460 -30.97 -1.47 -38.92
C GLY A 460 -31.02 -2.73 -39.80
N ASP A 461 -31.86 -2.74 -40.83
CA ASP A 461 -31.94 -3.82 -41.82
C ASP A 461 -30.78 -3.80 -42.85
N GLY A 462 -29.72 -3.01 -42.59
CA GLY A 462 -28.56 -2.81 -43.48
C GLY A 462 -27.26 -3.41 -42.95
N ASP A 463 -26.19 -3.27 -43.74
CA ASP A 463 -24.84 -3.66 -43.31
C ASP A 463 -24.38 -2.77 -42.13
N PRO A 464 -23.68 -3.34 -41.14
CA PRO A 464 -23.20 -2.57 -39.99
C PRO A 464 -22.20 -1.50 -40.43
N PHE A 465 -22.33 -0.31 -39.87
CA PHE A 465 -21.46 0.82 -40.16
C PHE A 465 -20.79 1.34 -38.88
N TYR A 466 -19.66 2.00 -39.05
CA TYR A 466 -18.93 2.61 -37.94
C TYR A 466 -19.42 4.05 -37.75
N GLU A 467 -19.75 4.40 -36.52
CA GLU A 467 -20.10 5.76 -36.12
C GLU A 467 -19.10 6.26 -35.07
N ALA A 468 -18.64 7.51 -35.19
CA ALA A 468 -17.81 8.11 -34.16
C ALA A 468 -18.68 8.52 -32.96
N ILE A 469 -18.30 8.11 -31.75
CA ILE A 469 -19.03 8.42 -30.50
C ILE A 469 -18.34 9.53 -29.71
N GLY A 470 -17.03 9.67 -29.90
CA GLY A 470 -16.20 10.59 -29.12
C GLY A 470 -14.74 10.59 -29.54
N ILE A 471 -13.93 11.27 -28.74
CA ILE A 471 -12.47 11.30 -28.89
C ILE A 471 -11.82 10.94 -27.56
N VAL A 472 -10.62 10.36 -27.65
CA VAL A 472 -9.76 10.12 -26.49
C VAL A 472 -8.38 10.68 -26.80
N THR A 473 -7.77 11.31 -25.81
CA THR A 473 -6.42 11.86 -25.89
C THR A 473 -5.47 11.11 -24.98
N LEU A 474 -4.17 11.31 -25.18
CA LEU A 474 -3.16 10.79 -24.27
C LEU A 474 -3.29 11.41 -22.86
N GLU A 475 -3.72 12.66 -22.78
CA GLU A 475 -3.91 13.40 -21.53
C GLU A 475 -5.03 12.77 -20.70
N ASP A 476 -6.16 12.40 -21.32
CA ASP A 476 -7.27 11.74 -20.60
C ASP A 476 -6.82 10.41 -19.96
N ILE A 477 -5.97 9.64 -20.64
CA ILE A 477 -5.42 8.38 -20.10
C ILE A 477 -4.46 8.66 -18.93
N LEU A 478 -3.64 9.71 -19.03
CA LEU A 478 -2.72 10.09 -17.97
C LEU A 478 -3.44 10.65 -16.75
N GLU A 479 -4.46 11.49 -16.95
CA GLU A 479 -5.37 11.93 -15.90
C GLU A 479 -5.96 10.72 -15.17
N GLU A 480 -6.32 9.67 -15.91
CA GLU A 480 -6.93 8.50 -15.29
C GLU A 480 -5.93 7.57 -14.56
N ILE A 481 -4.65 7.69 -14.87
CA ILE A 481 -3.57 7.02 -14.12
C ILE A 481 -3.20 7.82 -12.87
N ILE A 482 -3.09 9.14 -13.00
CA ILE A 482 -2.66 10.03 -11.91
C ILE A 482 -3.84 10.38 -10.98
N GLN A 483 -5.07 10.20 -11.48
CA GLN A 483 -6.33 10.57 -10.83
C GLN A 483 -6.41 12.07 -10.50
N SER A 484 -5.77 12.90 -11.32
CA SER A 484 -5.74 14.36 -11.21
C SER A 484 -5.81 15.01 -12.59
N GLU A 485 -6.58 16.09 -12.72
CA GLU A 485 -6.63 16.87 -13.96
C GLU A 485 -5.28 17.49 -14.29
N ILE A 486 -4.86 17.37 -15.55
CA ILE A 486 -3.67 18.03 -16.07
C ILE A 486 -4.13 19.25 -16.84
N VAL A 487 -3.88 20.44 -16.28
CA VAL A 487 -4.29 21.72 -16.88
C VAL A 487 -3.12 22.32 -17.65
N ASP A 488 -3.24 22.44 -18.98
CA ASP A 488 -2.28 23.21 -19.78
C ASP A 488 -2.58 24.72 -19.73
N GLU A 489 -1.54 25.54 -19.92
CA GLU A 489 -1.59 27.00 -19.75
C GLU A 489 -2.60 27.70 -20.68
N THR A 490 -2.94 27.05 -21.81
CA THR A 490 -3.81 27.58 -22.87
C THR A 490 -5.25 27.07 -22.83
N ASP A 491 -5.55 26.07 -22.01
CA ASP A 491 -6.82 25.36 -22.08
C ASP A 491 -7.92 26.07 -21.27
N ILE A 492 -9.07 26.26 -21.92
CA ILE A 492 -10.32 26.68 -21.26
C ILE A 492 -11.12 25.39 -21.09
N TYR A 493 -11.05 24.77 -19.91
CA TYR A 493 -11.67 23.46 -19.70
C TYR A 493 -13.00 23.52 -18.98
N LEU A 494 -13.84 22.54 -19.29
CA LEU A 494 -14.99 22.08 -18.52
C LEU A 494 -14.55 20.77 -17.86
N ASP A 495 -14.51 20.74 -16.53
CA ASP A 495 -14.23 19.51 -15.78
C ASP A 495 -15.27 18.42 -16.15
N ASN A 496 -14.84 17.27 -16.66
CA ASN A 496 -15.73 16.16 -17.04
C ASN A 496 -16.46 15.54 -15.82
N LYS A 497 -15.93 15.71 -14.60
CA LYS A 497 -16.50 15.25 -13.33
C LYS A 497 -17.34 16.32 -12.62
N SER A 498 -16.99 17.61 -12.70
CA SER A 498 -17.69 18.69 -11.96
C SER A 498 -18.39 19.75 -12.81
N GLY A 499 -18.18 19.78 -14.13
CA GLY A 499 -18.79 20.72 -15.07
C GLY A 499 -18.43 22.18 -14.81
N LYS A 500 -17.42 22.47 -13.99
CA LYS A 500 -16.99 23.84 -13.66
C LYS A 500 -16.00 24.36 -14.70
N VAL A 501 -16.26 25.58 -15.16
CA VAL A 501 -15.33 26.35 -15.98
C VAL A 501 -14.35 27.08 -15.07
N ILE A 502 -13.07 26.72 -15.13
CA ILE A 502 -11.99 27.45 -14.45
C ILE A 502 -11.24 28.25 -15.53
N PRO A 503 -11.27 29.59 -15.51
CA PRO A 503 -10.66 30.37 -16.57
C PRO A 503 -9.13 30.32 -16.48
N GLY A 504 -8.49 29.80 -17.54
CA GLY A 504 -7.06 29.99 -17.78
C GLY A 504 -6.65 31.47 -17.83
N ARG A 505 -5.34 31.74 -17.71
CA ARG A 505 -4.78 33.10 -17.62
C ARG A 505 -5.03 33.86 -18.94
N LYS A 506 -6.07 34.70 -18.98
CA LYS A 506 -6.60 35.43 -20.16
C LYS A 506 -5.65 36.48 -20.82
N GLY A 507 -4.34 36.40 -20.60
CA GLY A 507 -3.39 37.46 -21.01
C GLY A 507 -3.35 37.69 -22.52
N LEU A 508 -3.16 36.62 -23.32
CA LEU A 508 -3.01 36.73 -24.77
C LEU A 508 -4.37 36.75 -25.51
N MET A 509 -5.35 35.98 -25.01
CA MET A 509 -6.65 35.77 -25.67
C MET A 509 -7.59 36.98 -25.63
N LYS A 510 -7.46 37.89 -24.67
CA LYS A 510 -8.27 39.12 -24.61
C LYS A 510 -8.04 40.01 -25.84
N ASN A 511 -6.85 39.95 -26.44
CA ASN A 511 -6.49 40.76 -27.60
C ASN A 511 -7.18 40.27 -28.89
N LEU A 512 -7.45 38.97 -29.02
CA LEU A 512 -8.02 38.36 -30.24
C LEU A 512 -9.53 38.54 -30.35
N SER A 513 -10.28 38.35 -29.25
CA SER A 513 -11.74 38.49 -29.20
C SER A 513 -12.21 39.93 -29.46
N LEU A 514 -11.35 40.92 -29.18
CA LEU A 514 -11.59 42.33 -29.50
C LEU A 514 -11.68 42.60 -31.02
N PHE A 515 -11.27 41.69 -31.90
CA PHE A 515 -11.35 41.86 -33.37
C PHE A 515 -12.63 41.28 -33.99
N SER A 516 -13.54 40.74 -33.17
CA SER A 516 -14.79 40.13 -33.63
C SER A 516 -16.01 41.06 -33.54
N GLU A 517 -15.85 42.32 -33.11
CA GLU A 517 -16.97 43.26 -32.99
C GLU A 517 -17.42 43.79 -34.36
N GLU A 518 -18.69 43.51 -34.67
CA GLU A 518 -19.44 43.99 -35.82
C GLU A 518 -19.49 45.52 -35.87
N GLN A 519 -18.71 46.15 -36.74
CA GLN A 519 -19.01 47.48 -37.29
C GLN A 519 -18.56 47.56 -38.75
N ASP A 520 -19.37 48.28 -39.55
CA ASP A 520 -19.24 48.52 -40.99
C ASP A 520 -17.81 48.41 -41.53
N LYS A 521 -17.62 47.49 -42.49
CA LYS A 521 -16.40 47.24 -43.28
C LYS A 521 -15.21 48.11 -42.86
N PRO A 522 -14.28 47.60 -42.03
CA PRO A 522 -13.01 48.28 -41.86
C PRO A 522 -12.33 48.38 -43.23
N LYS A 523 -11.84 49.57 -43.59
CA LYS A 523 -11.05 49.79 -44.83
C LYS A 523 -9.71 49.02 -44.84
N ILE A 524 -9.34 48.37 -43.73
CA ILE A 524 -8.07 47.69 -43.49
C ILE A 524 -8.35 46.24 -43.03
N SER A 525 -7.54 45.27 -43.48
CA SER A 525 -7.64 43.89 -43.01
C SER A 525 -7.32 43.76 -41.50
N PRO A 526 -8.01 42.90 -40.74
CA PRO A 526 -7.77 42.75 -39.30
C PRO A 526 -6.32 42.40 -38.95
N GLN A 527 -5.63 41.66 -39.81
CA GLN A 527 -4.20 41.36 -39.67
C GLN A 527 -3.34 42.62 -39.76
N LEU A 528 -3.56 43.45 -40.79
CA LEU A 528 -2.82 44.69 -40.97
C LEU A 528 -3.09 45.65 -39.80
N GLN A 529 -4.31 45.65 -39.26
CA GLN A 529 -4.63 46.38 -38.05
C GLN A 529 -3.83 45.88 -36.82
N LEU A 530 -3.72 44.57 -36.64
CA LEU A 530 -2.92 43.97 -35.57
C LEU A 530 -1.43 44.31 -35.74
N ALA A 531 -0.91 44.25 -36.97
CA ALA A 531 0.46 44.65 -37.27
C ALA A 531 0.71 46.13 -36.96
N ILE A 532 -0.21 47.03 -37.32
CA ILE A 532 -0.13 48.46 -36.97
C ILE A 532 -0.15 48.66 -35.46
N LEU A 533 -1.04 47.98 -34.74
CA LEU A 533 -1.15 48.05 -33.28
C LEU A 533 0.16 47.62 -32.61
N GLN A 534 0.68 46.45 -33.01
CA GLN A 534 1.92 45.92 -32.47
C GLN A 534 3.09 46.86 -32.76
N TYR A 535 3.21 47.34 -34.00
CA TYR A 535 4.27 48.26 -34.40
C TYR A 535 4.21 49.57 -33.61
N LEU A 536 3.05 50.20 -33.48
CA LEU A 536 2.91 51.45 -32.73
C LEU A 536 3.25 51.25 -31.25
N ALA A 537 2.80 50.15 -30.64
CA ALA A 537 3.08 49.87 -29.23
C ALA A 537 4.57 49.61 -28.95
N THR A 538 5.30 48.99 -29.88
CA THR A 538 6.71 48.60 -29.67
C THR A 538 7.74 49.57 -30.23
N ALA A 539 7.46 50.19 -31.39
CA ALA A 539 8.46 50.95 -32.15
C ALA A 539 8.33 52.48 -31.97
N VAL A 540 7.18 52.97 -31.50
CA VAL A 540 6.94 54.41 -31.34
C VAL A 540 6.68 54.73 -29.88
N ASP A 541 7.65 55.37 -29.22
CA ASP A 541 7.59 55.70 -27.79
C ASP A 541 6.31 56.44 -27.36
N ALA A 542 5.74 57.27 -28.24
CA ALA A 542 4.50 57.99 -27.95
C ALA A 542 3.28 57.06 -27.77
N PHE A 543 3.30 55.85 -28.30
CA PHE A 543 2.19 54.89 -28.23
C PHE A 543 2.55 53.65 -27.40
N SER A 544 3.61 53.72 -26.61
CA SER A 544 4.00 52.63 -25.72
C SER A 544 2.89 52.30 -24.72
N GLU A 545 2.88 51.06 -24.25
CA GLU A 545 1.87 50.55 -23.30
C GLU A 545 1.84 51.37 -21.99
N ASP A 546 2.95 52.01 -21.63
CA ASP A 546 3.06 52.89 -20.46
C ASP A 546 2.21 54.16 -20.57
N ILE A 547 2.01 54.68 -21.79
CA ILE A 547 1.33 55.97 -22.05
C ILE A 547 -0.11 55.77 -22.51
N ILE A 548 -0.35 54.82 -23.42
CA ILE A 548 -1.69 54.49 -23.92
C ILE A 548 -1.91 52.98 -23.78
N SER A 549 -3.00 52.57 -23.16
CA SER A 549 -3.35 51.14 -23.04
C SER A 549 -3.66 50.56 -24.41
N PHE A 550 -3.36 49.27 -24.59
CA PHE A 550 -3.64 48.55 -25.84
C PHE A 550 -5.11 48.70 -26.30
N ASN A 551 -6.06 48.68 -25.36
CA ASN A 551 -7.49 48.85 -25.64
C ASN A 551 -7.84 50.23 -26.19
N VAL A 552 -7.26 51.28 -25.60
CA VAL A 552 -7.52 52.66 -26.01
C VAL A 552 -6.83 52.96 -27.33
N LEU A 553 -5.62 52.44 -27.55
CA LEU A 553 -4.91 52.55 -28.83
C LEU A 553 -5.71 51.92 -29.98
N LYS A 554 -6.31 50.75 -29.73
CA LYS A 554 -7.21 50.10 -30.69
C LYS A 554 -8.44 50.94 -31.01
N ARG A 555 -9.12 51.45 -29.98
CA ARG A 555 -10.27 52.35 -30.17
C ARG A 555 -9.90 53.58 -30.97
N LEU A 556 -8.70 54.12 -30.76
CA LEU A 556 -8.18 55.28 -31.51
C LEU A 556 -8.02 54.96 -33.00
N ILE A 557 -7.43 53.81 -33.35
CA ILE A 557 -7.24 53.39 -34.76
C ILE A 557 -8.58 53.14 -35.47
N ASN A 558 -9.58 52.62 -34.77
CA ASN A 558 -10.91 52.33 -35.32
C ASN A 558 -11.81 53.56 -35.53
N GLN A 559 -11.35 54.78 -35.21
CA GLN A 559 -12.16 55.98 -35.43
C GLN A 559 -12.26 56.33 -36.92
N PRO A 560 -13.45 56.76 -37.41
CA PRO A 560 -13.77 56.88 -38.85
C PRO A 560 -12.97 57.94 -39.64
N HIS A 561 -12.04 58.66 -39.00
CA HIS A 561 -11.20 59.68 -39.64
C HIS A 561 -9.70 59.50 -39.40
N VAL A 562 -9.30 58.44 -38.71
CA VAL A 562 -7.90 58.16 -38.38
C VAL A 562 -7.20 57.44 -39.53
N VAL A 563 -7.87 56.50 -40.19
CA VAL A 563 -7.39 55.87 -41.42
C VAL A 563 -7.86 56.67 -42.63
N GLN A 564 -6.93 57.17 -43.43
CA GLN A 564 -7.22 57.98 -44.63
C GLN A 564 -6.57 57.36 -45.86
N GLU A 565 -7.21 57.55 -47.02
CA GLU A 565 -6.73 57.09 -48.31
C GLU A 565 -6.64 58.30 -49.26
N ILE A 566 -5.52 58.43 -49.96
CA ILE A 566 -5.31 59.41 -51.02
C ILE A 566 -5.13 58.62 -52.31
N LYS A 567 -6.07 58.79 -53.24
CA LYS A 567 -5.92 58.33 -54.63
C LYS A 567 -5.33 59.43 -55.51
N LEU A 568 -4.42 59.06 -56.39
CA LEU A 568 -3.85 59.91 -57.43
C LEU A 568 -4.69 59.72 -58.71
N GLN A 569 -5.79 60.46 -58.81
CA GLN A 569 -6.55 60.60 -60.05
C GLN A 569 -6.56 62.09 -60.44
N ASP A 570 -6.25 62.34 -61.71
CA ASP A 570 -6.25 63.61 -62.48
C ASP A 570 -4.99 64.49 -62.44
N GLU A 571 -4.47 64.79 -63.64
CA GLU A 571 -3.22 65.53 -63.94
C GLU A 571 -3.29 67.05 -63.70
N ASP A 572 -4.38 67.61 -63.17
CA ASP A 572 -4.61 69.07 -63.21
C ASP A 572 -4.45 69.82 -61.86
N ASN A 573 -3.78 69.26 -60.85
CA ASN A 573 -3.47 70.00 -59.62
C ASN A 573 -2.00 69.90 -59.19
N ILE A 574 -1.20 70.81 -59.74
CA ILE A 574 0.26 70.95 -59.55
C ILE A 574 0.64 71.35 -58.10
N ASN A 575 -0.33 71.58 -57.21
CA ASN A 575 -0.12 71.53 -55.76
C ASN A 575 -0.12 70.06 -55.31
N HIS A 576 0.97 69.35 -55.59
CA HIS A 576 1.24 67.99 -55.10
C HIS A 576 0.76 67.84 -53.64
N LYS A 577 -0.02 66.79 -53.36
CA LYS A 577 -0.60 66.51 -52.03
C LYS A 577 0.55 66.25 -51.04
N TYR A 578 1.12 67.30 -50.47
CA TYR A 578 2.10 67.20 -49.40
C TYR A 578 1.37 66.82 -48.09
N LEU A 579 1.81 65.75 -47.44
CA LEU A 579 1.37 65.41 -46.09
C LEU A 579 1.96 66.40 -45.07
N TYR A 580 3.24 66.73 -45.25
CA TYR A 580 3.94 67.78 -44.50
C TYR A 580 4.65 68.70 -45.48
N LYS A 581 4.68 70.00 -45.16
CA LYS A 581 5.51 70.98 -45.83
C LYS A 581 6.55 71.46 -44.83
N LYS A 582 7.79 71.58 -45.29
CA LYS A 582 8.89 72.17 -44.53
C LYS A 582 8.48 73.56 -44.03
N ASP A 583 8.83 73.85 -42.78
CA ASP A 583 8.53 75.11 -42.08
C ASP A 583 7.04 75.41 -41.85
N ALA A 584 6.14 74.47 -42.13
CA ALA A 584 4.70 74.61 -41.84
C ALA A 584 4.31 73.83 -40.58
N ALA A 585 3.61 74.49 -39.65
CA ALA A 585 3.18 73.86 -38.39
C ALA A 585 2.36 72.58 -38.62
N GLY A 586 2.81 71.46 -38.06
CA GLY A 586 2.16 70.16 -38.11
C GLY A 586 1.63 69.75 -36.73
N GLU A 587 0.31 69.60 -36.58
CA GLU A 587 -0.32 69.20 -35.30
C GLU A 587 -0.85 67.76 -35.31
N PHE A 588 -0.35 66.93 -36.22
CA PHE A 588 -0.76 65.54 -36.36
C PHE A 588 0.45 64.63 -36.56
N PHE A 589 0.28 63.37 -36.18
CA PHE A 589 1.18 62.26 -36.46
C PHE A 589 0.68 61.48 -37.67
N THR A 590 1.61 60.98 -38.48
CA THR A 590 1.29 60.18 -39.66
C THR A 590 2.08 58.87 -39.68
N LEU A 591 1.42 57.74 -39.95
CA LEU A 591 2.06 56.44 -40.22
C LEU A 591 1.61 55.95 -41.59
N ILE A 592 2.55 55.59 -42.47
CA ILE A 592 2.21 55.03 -43.79
C ILE A 592 1.84 53.56 -43.63
N ILE A 593 0.69 53.16 -44.17
CA ILE A 593 0.17 51.78 -44.10
C ILE A 593 0.39 51.07 -45.44
N GLN A 594 0.07 51.73 -46.56
CA GLN A 594 0.32 51.25 -47.91
C GLN A 594 0.68 52.41 -48.83
N GLY A 595 1.56 52.18 -49.81
CA GLY A 595 2.02 53.19 -50.77
C GLY A 595 3.43 53.70 -50.49
N ARG A 596 3.88 54.67 -51.31
CA ARG A 596 5.19 55.31 -51.23
C ARG A 596 5.07 56.83 -51.18
N VAL A 597 5.97 57.44 -50.41
CA VAL A 597 6.12 58.89 -50.32
C VAL A 597 7.55 59.29 -50.63
N GLU A 598 7.74 60.50 -51.12
CA GLU A 598 9.05 61.13 -51.27
C GLU A 598 9.21 62.15 -50.15
N VAL A 599 10.28 62.02 -49.39
CA VAL A 599 10.62 62.90 -48.28
C VAL A 599 11.80 63.77 -48.68
N THR A 600 11.66 65.08 -48.47
CA THR A 600 12.74 66.05 -48.70
C THR A 600 13.18 66.63 -47.36
N ILE A 601 14.45 66.44 -46.98
CA ILE A 601 15.00 66.85 -45.66
C ILE A 601 16.10 67.90 -45.81
N GLY A 602 16.13 68.84 -44.87
CA GLY A 602 17.28 69.70 -44.62
C GLY A 602 17.35 70.93 -45.52
N GLN A 603 18.41 71.72 -45.35
CA GLN A 603 18.65 72.93 -46.17
C GLN A 603 19.18 72.60 -47.56
N GLU A 604 19.76 71.41 -47.75
CA GLU A 604 20.32 70.91 -49.01
C GLU A 604 19.30 70.18 -49.89
N GLU A 605 18.02 70.13 -49.47
CA GLU A 605 16.90 69.52 -50.20
C GLU A 605 17.15 68.06 -50.65
N LEU A 606 17.78 67.25 -49.80
CA LEU A 606 17.99 65.83 -50.07
C LEU A 606 16.65 65.10 -50.16
N THR A 607 16.43 64.36 -51.26
CA THR A 607 15.18 63.64 -51.53
C THR A 607 15.41 62.14 -51.44
N PHE A 608 14.49 61.42 -50.78
CA PHE A 608 14.50 59.96 -50.68
C PHE A 608 13.07 59.42 -50.65
N GLU A 609 12.89 58.18 -51.12
CA GLU A 609 11.58 57.53 -51.11
C GLU A 609 11.43 56.61 -49.89
N GLU A 610 10.30 56.74 -49.21
CA GLU A 610 9.94 55.95 -48.02
C GLU A 610 8.66 55.13 -48.25
N GLY A 611 8.61 53.97 -47.61
CA GLY A 611 7.55 52.97 -47.79
C GLY A 611 6.62 52.80 -46.59
N PRO A 612 5.88 51.67 -46.53
CA PRO A 612 5.02 51.29 -45.41
C PRO A 612 5.75 51.23 -44.06
N PHE A 613 5.02 51.46 -42.98
CA PHE A 613 5.46 51.48 -41.58
C PHE A 613 6.46 52.59 -41.20
N THR A 614 6.68 53.57 -42.08
CA THR A 614 7.43 54.79 -41.74
C THR A 614 6.54 55.83 -41.06
N CYS A 615 7.05 56.45 -40.00
CA CYS A 615 6.29 57.40 -39.17
C CYS A 615 6.84 58.82 -39.26
N PHE A 616 5.94 59.80 -39.30
CA PHE A 616 6.24 61.23 -39.35
C PHE A 616 5.51 61.98 -38.24
N GLY A 617 6.13 63.05 -37.74
CA GLY A 617 5.49 63.97 -36.79
C GLY A 617 5.26 63.39 -35.38
N ALA A 618 6.02 62.38 -34.93
CA ALA A 618 5.88 61.84 -33.56
C ALA A 618 6.06 62.92 -32.47
N ARG A 619 6.97 63.87 -32.70
CA ARG A 619 7.19 65.04 -31.83
C ARG A 619 6.00 66.01 -31.79
N ALA A 620 5.07 65.95 -32.73
CA ALA A 620 3.86 66.76 -32.70
C ALA A 620 2.91 66.37 -31.55
N LEU A 621 2.92 65.10 -31.16
CA LEU A 621 2.04 64.54 -30.13
C LEU A 621 2.49 64.89 -28.72
N VAL A 622 3.81 64.95 -28.50
CA VAL A 622 4.41 65.26 -27.20
C VAL A 622 4.30 66.77 -26.89
N PRO A 623 3.99 67.19 -25.65
CA PRO A 623 4.10 68.59 -25.25
C PRO A 623 5.58 68.99 -25.16
N SER A 624 6.05 69.90 -26.00
CA SER A 624 7.35 70.54 -25.81
C SER A 624 7.28 71.50 -24.63
N LEU A 625 7.82 71.11 -23.47
CA LEU A 625 8.09 72.02 -22.35
C LEU A 625 9.34 72.85 -22.68
N SER A 626 9.16 74.04 -23.26
CA SER A 626 10.24 75.03 -23.35
C SER A 626 10.36 75.77 -22.02
N PHE A 627 11.39 75.46 -21.23
CA PHE A 627 11.70 76.20 -20.00
C PHE A 627 12.55 77.43 -20.36
N SER A 628 11.90 78.56 -20.66
CA SER A 628 12.55 79.87 -20.55
C SER A 628 11.77 80.74 -19.56
N SER A 629 12.43 81.07 -18.46
CA SER A 629 11.95 82.00 -17.44
C SER A 629 11.87 83.40 -18.02
N THR A 630 10.69 83.77 -18.53
CA THR A 630 10.00 85.07 -18.45
C THR A 630 8.98 85.15 -19.59
N ASN A 631 7.74 85.45 -19.23
CA ASN A 631 6.54 85.55 -20.09
C ASN A 631 6.01 84.25 -20.70
N VAL A 632 4.81 83.88 -20.27
CA VAL A 632 3.96 82.85 -20.87
C VAL A 632 3.62 83.28 -22.31
N LYS A 633 4.33 82.72 -23.30
CA LYS A 633 3.99 82.82 -24.72
C LYS A 633 4.03 81.43 -25.35
N ALA A 634 2.86 81.02 -25.85
CA ALA A 634 2.54 79.97 -26.80
C ALA A 634 3.15 78.56 -26.59
N LEU A 635 2.29 77.54 -26.54
CA LEU A 635 2.69 76.15 -26.80
C LEU A 635 3.53 76.12 -28.08
N GLY A 636 4.77 75.62 -28.01
CA GLY A 636 5.59 75.37 -29.18
C GLY A 636 4.84 74.49 -30.17
N GLN A 637 4.46 75.06 -31.32
CA GLN A 637 3.94 74.31 -32.45
C GLN A 637 5.10 73.49 -33.04
N TYR A 638 4.83 72.22 -33.35
CA TYR A 638 5.80 71.37 -34.03
C TYR A 638 5.93 71.84 -35.47
N ILE A 639 7.14 72.25 -35.86
CA ILE A 639 7.48 72.64 -37.22
C ILE A 639 8.44 71.58 -37.76
N PRO A 640 8.07 70.81 -38.79
CA PRO A 640 8.93 69.83 -39.42
C PRO A 640 9.98 70.52 -40.29
N ASP A 641 11.19 69.97 -40.26
CA ASP A 641 12.35 70.34 -41.08
C ASP A 641 12.36 69.61 -42.44
N TYR A 642 11.25 68.96 -42.79
CA TYR A 642 11.09 68.12 -43.97
C TYR A 642 9.74 68.30 -44.65
N SER A 643 9.68 68.00 -45.95
CA SER A 643 8.41 67.90 -46.70
C SER A 643 8.16 66.45 -47.11
N VAL A 644 6.91 66.01 -47.06
CA VAL A 644 6.52 64.65 -47.46
C VAL A 644 5.51 64.74 -48.58
N ARG A 645 5.87 64.27 -49.77
CA ARG A 645 5.07 64.28 -51.00
C ARG A 645 4.55 62.87 -51.30
N VAL A 646 3.28 62.76 -51.66
CA VAL A 646 2.67 61.47 -52.05
C VAL A 646 3.07 61.10 -53.49
N VAL A 647 3.61 59.88 -53.70
CA VAL A 647 4.10 59.40 -55.01
C VAL A 647 3.16 58.35 -55.62
N THR A 648 2.58 57.47 -54.80
CA THR A 648 1.58 56.48 -55.23
C THR A 648 0.26 56.69 -54.51
N ASP A 649 -0.78 55.93 -54.88
CA ASP A 649 -1.96 55.77 -54.01
C ASP A 649 -1.48 55.40 -52.60
N LEU A 650 -1.96 56.15 -51.61
CA LEU A 650 -1.44 56.12 -50.25
C LEU A 650 -2.57 55.86 -49.27
N MET A 651 -2.39 54.84 -48.46
CA MET A 651 -3.19 54.61 -47.25
C MET A 651 -2.31 54.92 -46.04
N PHE A 652 -2.78 55.79 -45.14
CA PHE A 652 -2.01 56.20 -43.98
C PHE A 652 -2.91 56.47 -42.77
N LEU A 653 -2.31 56.34 -41.60
CA LEU A 653 -2.88 56.72 -40.32
C LEU A 653 -2.59 58.20 -40.08
N LYS A 654 -3.60 59.01 -39.73
CA LYS A 654 -3.46 60.41 -39.32
C LYS A 654 -4.06 60.60 -37.94
N ILE A 655 -3.22 60.87 -36.94
CA ILE A 655 -3.64 61.09 -35.55
C ILE A 655 -3.40 62.56 -35.18
N PRO A 656 -4.46 63.39 -35.07
CA PRO A 656 -4.33 64.75 -34.56
C PRO A 656 -3.92 64.76 -33.09
N LYS A 657 -3.12 65.75 -32.68
CA LYS A 657 -2.69 65.95 -31.28
C LYS A 657 -3.86 66.00 -30.29
N GLY A 658 -5.00 66.57 -30.70
CA GLY A 658 -6.21 66.61 -29.87
C GLY A 658 -6.77 65.22 -29.55
N MET A 659 -6.80 64.34 -30.54
CA MET A 659 -7.31 62.97 -30.43
C MET A 659 -6.37 62.09 -29.58
N TYR A 660 -5.06 62.26 -29.78
CA TYR A 660 -4.04 61.63 -28.94
C TYR A 660 -4.17 62.03 -27.45
N LYS A 661 -4.36 63.32 -27.16
CA LYS A 661 -4.59 63.79 -25.77
C LYS A 661 -5.86 63.19 -25.14
N GLN A 662 -6.91 62.98 -25.93
CA GLN A 662 -8.12 62.30 -25.45
C GLN A 662 -7.85 60.83 -25.13
N ALA A 663 -7.09 60.13 -25.96
CA ALA A 663 -6.69 58.74 -25.74
C ALA A 663 -5.83 58.58 -24.46
N VAL A 664 -4.84 59.46 -24.23
CA VAL A 664 -4.04 59.44 -22.99
C VAL A 664 -4.93 59.65 -21.75
N ARG A 665 -5.87 60.60 -21.81
CA ARG A 665 -6.83 60.82 -20.71
C ARG A 665 -7.73 59.61 -20.46
N ALA A 666 -8.21 58.96 -21.53
CA ALA A 666 -9.03 57.76 -21.42
C ALA A 666 -8.24 56.60 -20.79
N THR A 667 -6.95 56.47 -21.10
CA THR A 667 -6.06 55.47 -20.49
C THR A 667 -5.87 55.72 -18.99
N LEU A 668 -5.67 56.98 -18.58
CA LEU A 668 -5.57 57.35 -17.17
C LEU A 668 -6.86 56.97 -16.41
N MET A 669 -8.03 57.24 -16.99
CA MET A 669 -9.31 56.85 -16.41
C MET A 669 -9.51 55.32 -16.33
N GLU A 670 -9.08 54.55 -17.34
CA GLU A 670 -9.14 53.08 -17.34
C GLU A 670 -8.25 52.49 -16.23
N ARG A 671 -7.07 53.06 -16.01
CA ARG A 671 -6.14 52.65 -14.94
C ARG A 671 -6.66 52.98 -13.54
N GLU A 672 -7.34 54.11 -13.37
CA GLU A 672 -7.98 54.46 -12.09
C GLU A 672 -9.12 53.50 -11.73
N GLN A 673 -9.94 53.08 -12.71
CA GLN A 673 -11.03 52.11 -12.48
C GLN A 673 -10.55 50.67 -12.20
N GLY A 674 -9.35 50.30 -12.67
CA GLY A 674 -8.75 49.00 -12.38
C GLY A 674 -8.20 48.85 -10.96
N ALA A 675 -7.96 49.95 -10.24
CA ALA A 675 -7.42 49.95 -8.89
C ALA A 675 -8.47 49.65 -7.80
N ASP A 676 -9.75 49.99 -8.02
CA ASP A 676 -10.85 49.74 -7.08
C ASP A 676 -11.35 48.27 -7.07
N GLY A 677 -10.76 47.39 -7.89
CA GLY A 677 -11.16 45.98 -8.04
C GLY A 677 -10.29 44.95 -7.30
N ILE A 678 -9.26 45.39 -6.55
CA ILE A 678 -8.35 44.51 -5.81
C ILE A 678 -8.23 45.00 -4.36
N ASP A 679 -9.33 44.92 -3.61
CA ASP A 679 -9.26 44.99 -2.15
C ASP A 679 -8.97 43.58 -1.61
N GLY A 680 -7.70 43.32 -1.31
CA GLY A 680 -7.29 42.04 -0.75
C GLY A 680 -5.80 41.78 -0.51
N ALA A 681 -4.92 42.78 -0.37
CA ALA A 681 -3.61 42.59 0.29
C ALA A 681 -2.90 43.93 0.63
N LEU A 682 -2.82 44.22 1.93
CA LEU A 682 -1.85 45.07 2.65
C LEU A 682 -1.81 46.59 2.35
N PRO A 683 -2.04 47.46 3.36
CA PRO A 683 -1.94 48.90 3.22
C PRO A 683 -0.52 49.40 3.53
N GLY A 684 -0.03 50.35 2.74
CA GLY A 684 0.99 51.29 3.20
C GLY A 684 2.07 51.63 2.17
N MET A 685 1.85 52.70 1.41
CA MET A 685 2.78 53.83 1.38
C MET A 685 2.16 54.99 0.60
N GLY A 686 2.31 56.18 1.17
CA GLY A 686 1.60 57.38 0.78
C GLY A 686 2.11 58.01 -0.52
N LEU A 687 1.22 58.85 -1.05
CA LEU A 687 1.49 60.04 -1.83
C LEU A 687 2.94 60.55 -1.70
N MET A 688 3.72 60.36 -2.75
CA MET A 688 4.82 61.27 -3.09
C MET A 688 4.67 61.73 -4.54
N ASN A 689 4.31 63.00 -4.67
CA ASN A 689 4.76 63.86 -5.76
C ASN A 689 6.24 63.61 -6.03
N PHE A 690 6.65 63.43 -7.29
CA PHE A 690 7.99 63.79 -7.76
C PHE A 690 8.06 63.79 -9.31
N PRO A 691 9.10 64.38 -9.93
CA PRO A 691 8.96 65.58 -10.75
C PRO A 691 9.46 65.39 -12.19
N ALA A 692 9.46 66.52 -12.91
CA ALA A 692 10.08 66.79 -14.20
C ALA A 692 11.25 65.89 -14.66
N LEU A 693 11.09 65.29 -15.84
CA LEU A 693 12.15 64.80 -16.70
C LEU A 693 12.85 65.98 -17.39
N ALA A 694 14.01 66.37 -16.85
CA ALA A 694 15.00 67.17 -17.56
C ALA A 694 16.38 66.55 -17.33
N ARG A 695 16.94 65.93 -18.39
CA ARG A 695 18.37 65.85 -18.75
C ARG A 695 18.60 64.58 -19.57
N ILE A 696 18.97 64.74 -20.85
CA ILE A 696 20.28 64.29 -21.36
C ILE A 696 20.69 65.26 -22.49
N ASN A 697 21.78 65.99 -22.28
CA ASN A 697 22.89 66.17 -23.25
C ASN A 697 23.86 67.22 -22.72
N HIS A 698 25.04 66.80 -22.29
CA HIS A 698 26.28 67.51 -22.60
C HIS A 698 27.49 66.59 -22.48
N VAL A 699 28.35 66.73 -23.49
CA VAL A 699 29.60 66.02 -23.78
C VAL A 699 30.77 66.64 -22.98
N ASN A 700 31.81 65.82 -22.77
CA ASN A 700 33.20 66.10 -22.38
C ASN A 700 33.57 66.26 -20.89
N GLY A 701 34.65 65.55 -20.52
CA GLY A 701 35.52 65.96 -19.41
C GLY A 701 36.12 64.81 -18.61
N SER A 702 37.31 64.37 -19.01
CA SER A 702 38.22 63.48 -18.28
C SER A 702 38.65 64.02 -16.90
N GLY A 703 38.83 63.13 -15.92
CA GLY A 703 39.66 63.38 -14.73
C GLY A 703 39.37 62.47 -13.53
N ILE A 704 40.27 61.50 -13.26
CA ILE A 704 41.05 61.29 -12.00
C ILE A 704 40.27 61.50 -10.66
N GLN A 705 40.22 60.64 -9.62
CA GLN A 705 40.91 59.41 -9.18
C GLN A 705 40.07 58.75 -8.06
N SER A 706 40.49 57.53 -7.73
CA SER A 706 40.26 56.67 -6.54
C SER A 706 39.77 57.30 -5.24
N ASP A 707 38.88 56.57 -4.53
CA ASP A 707 39.25 56.01 -3.22
C ASP A 707 38.32 54.88 -2.73
N HIS A 708 38.95 53.96 -2.01
CA HIS A 708 38.47 52.70 -1.43
C HIS A 708 37.32 52.85 -0.42
N VAL A 709 36.40 51.87 -0.36
CA VAL A 709 35.89 51.30 0.92
C VAL A 709 35.56 49.81 0.73
N TYR A 710 36.03 49.01 1.69
CA TYR A 710 35.97 47.55 1.77
C TYR A 710 34.59 47.00 2.15
N LEU A 711 34.32 45.76 1.70
CA LEU A 711 33.35 44.84 2.28
C LEU A 711 33.84 44.33 3.63
N GLU A 712 32.99 44.37 4.66
CA GLU A 712 33.08 43.49 5.82
C GLU A 712 31.85 42.60 5.87
N THR A 713 32.10 41.30 5.81
CA THR A 713 31.18 40.19 6.04
C THR A 713 31.81 39.33 7.12
N THR A 714 31.11 39.13 8.24
CA THR A 714 31.34 38.07 9.24
C THR A 714 30.04 37.95 10.06
N CYS A 715 29.45 36.80 10.35
CA CYS A 715 29.77 35.38 10.17
C CYS A 715 28.46 34.62 9.95
#